data_AF-G3UN58-F1
#
_entry.id   AF-G3UN58-F1
#
_cell.length_a   1.000
_cell.length_b   1.000
_cell.length_c   1.000
_cell.angle_alpha   90.00
_cell.angle_beta   90.00
_cell.angle_gamma   90.00
#
_symmetry.space_group_name_H-M   'P 1'
#
loop_
_entity.id
_entity.type
_entity.pdbx_description
1 polymer ?
#
loop_
_entity_poly.entity_id
_entity_poly.type
_entity_poly.pdbx_seq_one_letter_code
_entity_poly.pdbx_strand_id
1 'polypeptide(L)'
;RCYCGRLIGDHNGVDYSWTISAANSDENEQWSVEKHTTKSPTDTFGTIKFQDGEHTYHSKYIRTSYDTKLDHLLHLMLKEWKMELPKLVISVHGGIQNFKMPSKLKEIFSQGLVKAAETTGAWILTEGINTGVSKHVGDALKAHSSQSLRKIWTVGIPPWGVIENQRDLIGKDVLCLYQTLGNPLSKLTTLNSMHTHFILSDDGTVGKYGNEMKLRRNLEKYLSLQKIHSRTRQGVPVVGLVVEGGPNVILSVWETVKDNDPVVVCEGTGRAADLLAFTHKHLVDEGTLRPQVKQEIIHMIQNAFNFSLKQSKHLFQILMECMAHRDSITIFDADSEEQQDLDLAILTALLKGTNLSASEQLNLAMAWDRMDIAKKQILIYGQHWKPGSLEQAMLDALVMDRVDFVKLLIEYGVNLHRFLTIPRLEELYNTKQGPTNMLLHHLVRDVKQVTYPNFSWQTSIVILFPGYKITLIDIGLVIEYLIGGAYRSSYTRKNFRALYNNLYRKRKRTGKVMNLFAKEKSVALHKSRKKSKEQNLSEDPEAAGFTYPYNDLLVWAVLMKRQKMAMFFWQHGEEATVKAVIACKLYRAMAHEAKESNMVDDASEELKNYSKQFGQLALDMLEKAFKQNEQMAMKMLTY
;
A
#
# COMPACT_ATOMS: atom_id res chain seq x y z
N ARG A 1 -35.52 -31.80 -3.52
CA ARG A 1 -34.21 -31.16 -3.84
C ARG A 1 -33.12 -32.17 -3.50
N CYS A 2 -32.06 -32.21 -4.31
CA CYS A 2 -30.87 -33.05 -4.12
C CYS A 2 -29.96 -32.50 -3.01
N TYR A 3 -28.93 -33.25 -2.57
CA TYR A 3 -27.92 -32.79 -1.60
C TYR A 3 -27.25 -31.46 -1.99
N CYS A 4 -27.15 -31.19 -3.28
CA CYS A 4 -26.67 -29.96 -3.91
C CYS A 4 -27.61 -28.74 -3.77
N GLY A 5 -28.88 -28.94 -3.40
CA GLY A 5 -29.90 -27.90 -3.34
C GLY A 5 -30.72 -27.70 -4.61
N ARG A 6 -30.36 -28.30 -5.76
CA ARG A 6 -31.14 -28.27 -7.02
C ARG A 6 -32.29 -29.28 -7.05
N LEU A 7 -33.21 -29.15 -8.01
CA LEU A 7 -34.17 -30.23 -8.30
C LEU A 7 -33.47 -31.33 -9.09
N ILE A 8 -33.90 -32.58 -8.93
CA ILE A 8 -33.25 -33.73 -9.59
C ILE A 8 -33.32 -33.59 -11.12
N GLY A 9 -34.45 -33.09 -11.64
CA GLY A 9 -34.62 -32.81 -13.07
C GLY A 9 -33.77 -31.65 -13.62
N ASP A 10 -33.10 -30.87 -12.78
CA ASP A 10 -32.21 -29.78 -13.22
C ASP A 10 -30.77 -30.28 -13.50
N HIS A 11 -30.49 -31.57 -13.27
CA HIS A 11 -29.17 -32.15 -13.52
C HIS A 11 -29.08 -32.69 -14.95
N ASN A 12 -28.18 -32.11 -15.75
CA ASN A 12 -27.91 -32.57 -17.11
C ASN A 12 -27.37 -34.02 -17.09
N GLY A 13 -28.04 -34.93 -17.80
CA GLY A 13 -27.61 -36.32 -17.96
C GLY A 13 -28.03 -37.26 -16.83
N VAL A 14 -28.84 -36.81 -15.87
CA VAL A 14 -29.45 -37.68 -14.84
C VAL A 14 -30.87 -38.03 -15.26
N ASP A 15 -31.04 -39.20 -15.86
CA ASP A 15 -32.37 -39.75 -16.15
C ASP A 15 -33.07 -40.18 -14.85
N TYR A 16 -34.40 -40.08 -14.78
CA TYR A 16 -35.20 -40.51 -13.62
C TYR A 16 -34.99 -41.99 -13.24
N SER A 17 -34.44 -42.81 -14.14
CA SER A 17 -34.06 -44.21 -13.90
C SER A 17 -32.84 -44.37 -12.98
N TRP A 18 -31.95 -43.38 -12.91
CA TRP A 18 -30.76 -43.42 -12.05
C TRP A 18 -31.13 -43.30 -10.57
N THR A 19 -32.21 -42.57 -10.23
CA THR A 19 -32.72 -42.45 -8.86
C THR A 19 -33.23 -43.77 -8.28
N ILE A 20 -33.73 -44.70 -9.10
CA ILE A 20 -34.18 -46.03 -8.65
C ILE A 20 -32.98 -46.98 -8.50
N SER A 21 -31.94 -46.80 -9.34
CA SER A 21 -30.73 -47.64 -9.31
C SER A 21 -29.76 -47.22 -8.20
N ALA A 22 -29.63 -45.91 -7.92
CA ALA A 22 -28.79 -45.36 -6.86
C ALA A 22 -29.35 -45.60 -5.45
N ALA A 23 -30.66 -45.84 -5.31
CA ALA A 23 -31.24 -46.33 -4.06
C ALA A 23 -30.82 -47.77 -3.73
N ASN A 24 -30.31 -48.52 -4.73
CA ASN A 24 -29.88 -49.92 -4.61
C ASN A 24 -28.34 -50.10 -4.69
N SER A 25 -27.55 -49.04 -4.80
CA SER A 25 -26.09 -49.11 -4.88
C SER A 25 -25.42 -48.26 -3.80
N ASP A 26 -24.73 -48.94 -2.87
CA ASP A 26 -23.89 -48.44 -1.77
C ASP A 26 -24.49 -47.31 -0.89
N GLU A 27 -25.18 -47.71 0.18
CA GLU A 27 -25.71 -46.82 1.24
C GLU A 27 -24.64 -46.02 2.04
N ASN A 28 -23.35 -46.10 1.68
CA ASN A 28 -22.23 -45.55 2.47
C ASN A 28 -21.49 -44.35 1.87
N GLU A 29 -21.77 -43.91 0.63
CA GLU A 29 -21.05 -42.75 0.08
C GLU A 29 -21.70 -41.41 0.46
N GLN A 30 -21.03 -40.65 1.34
CA GLN A 30 -21.46 -39.31 1.74
C GLN A 30 -21.20 -38.29 0.61
N TRP A 31 -22.24 -37.53 0.23
CA TRP A 31 -22.13 -36.47 -0.78
C TRP A 31 -21.09 -35.42 -0.37
N SER A 32 -20.22 -35.06 -1.32
CA SER A 32 -19.23 -33.99 -1.19
C SER A 32 -19.07 -33.25 -2.52
N VAL A 33 -18.76 -31.96 -2.45
CA VAL A 33 -18.52 -31.12 -3.64
C VAL A 33 -17.40 -31.70 -4.49
N GLU A 34 -16.31 -32.15 -3.86
CA GLU A 34 -15.11 -32.63 -4.54
C GLU A 34 -15.36 -33.89 -5.39
N LYS A 35 -16.23 -34.80 -4.92
CA LYS A 35 -16.52 -36.06 -5.61
C LYS A 35 -17.70 -36.00 -6.57
N HIS A 36 -18.67 -35.12 -6.30
CA HIS A 36 -19.99 -35.14 -6.95
C HIS A 36 -20.27 -33.89 -7.79
N THR A 37 -19.24 -33.10 -8.11
CA THR A 37 -19.34 -31.97 -9.04
C THR A 37 -18.27 -32.08 -10.13
N THR A 38 -18.59 -31.58 -11.33
CA THR A 38 -17.69 -31.59 -12.48
C THR A 38 -17.38 -30.16 -12.91
N LYS A 39 -16.10 -29.87 -13.14
CA LYS A 39 -15.66 -28.54 -13.58
C LYS A 39 -15.80 -28.39 -15.08
N SER A 40 -16.25 -27.21 -15.50
CA SER A 40 -16.31 -26.80 -16.91
C SER A 40 -15.79 -25.36 -17.05
N PRO A 41 -15.40 -24.92 -18.26
CA PRO A 41 -15.06 -23.52 -18.52
C PRO A 41 -16.23 -22.59 -18.16
N THR A 42 -15.92 -21.45 -17.54
CA THR A 42 -16.94 -20.47 -17.14
C THR A 42 -17.62 -19.84 -18.36
N ASP A 43 -18.91 -19.62 -18.24
CA ASP A 43 -19.81 -18.98 -19.20
C ASP A 43 -20.33 -17.63 -18.70
N THR A 44 -19.82 -17.16 -17.56
CA THR A 44 -20.41 -16.07 -16.77
C THR A 44 -19.30 -15.09 -16.35
N PHE A 45 -19.06 -14.06 -17.17
CA PHE A 45 -18.12 -12.97 -16.88
C PHE A 45 -18.39 -11.74 -17.75
N GLY A 46 -18.05 -10.55 -17.25
CA GLY A 46 -18.19 -9.32 -18.00
C GLY A 46 -18.34 -8.09 -17.10
N THR A 47 -19.30 -7.25 -17.44
CA THR A 47 -19.59 -5.99 -16.72
C THR A 47 -21.07 -5.93 -16.31
N ILE A 48 -21.34 -5.57 -15.06
CA ILE A 48 -22.68 -5.35 -14.52
C ILE A 48 -23.02 -3.86 -14.61
N LYS A 49 -24.20 -3.56 -15.15
CA LYS A 49 -24.88 -2.28 -15.00
C LYS A 49 -26.12 -2.48 -14.14
N PHE A 50 -26.11 -1.91 -12.94
CA PHE A 50 -27.23 -2.00 -12.01
C PHE A 50 -28.40 -1.13 -12.47
N GLN A 51 -29.63 -1.64 -12.38
CA GLN A 51 -30.84 -0.92 -12.81
C GLN A 51 -31.41 0.02 -11.74
N ASP A 52 -31.15 -0.27 -10.46
CA ASP A 52 -31.83 0.38 -9.34
C ASP A 52 -31.07 1.59 -8.74
N GLY A 53 -30.08 2.12 -9.46
CA GLY A 53 -29.21 3.19 -8.98
C GLY A 53 -29.34 4.48 -9.78
N GLU A 54 -29.34 5.63 -9.09
CA GLU A 54 -29.13 6.96 -9.71
C GLU A 54 -27.70 7.12 -10.28
N HIS A 55 -26.81 6.17 -9.99
CA HIS A 55 -25.39 6.19 -10.31
C HIS A 55 -25.07 5.29 -11.53
N THR A 56 -24.24 5.78 -12.44
CA THR A 56 -23.85 5.15 -13.71
C THR A 56 -22.65 4.19 -13.59
N TYR A 57 -22.30 3.74 -12.38
CA TYR A 57 -21.12 2.92 -12.16
C TYR A 57 -21.29 1.51 -12.71
N HIS A 58 -20.23 1.04 -13.37
CA HIS A 58 -20.13 -0.31 -13.90
C HIS A 58 -19.22 -1.16 -13.01
N SER A 59 -19.66 -2.38 -12.73
CA SER A 59 -18.90 -3.34 -11.92
C SER A 59 -18.36 -4.47 -12.79
N LYS A 60 -17.12 -4.90 -12.59
CA LYS A 60 -16.59 -6.08 -13.28
C LYS A 60 -16.94 -7.34 -12.50
N TYR A 61 -17.23 -8.44 -13.19
CA TYR A 61 -17.54 -9.70 -12.52
C TYR A 61 -17.03 -10.92 -13.28
N ILE A 62 -16.78 -11.98 -12.53
CA ILE A 62 -16.46 -13.31 -13.05
C ILE A 62 -17.00 -14.38 -12.11
N ARG A 63 -17.57 -15.45 -12.67
CA ARG A 63 -17.86 -16.69 -11.95
C ARG A 63 -16.67 -17.63 -12.04
N THR A 64 -16.21 -18.10 -10.88
CA THR A 64 -15.04 -18.96 -10.75
C THR A 64 -15.34 -20.14 -9.84
N SER A 65 -14.61 -21.23 -9.98
CA SER A 65 -14.70 -22.31 -8.99
C SER A 65 -14.10 -21.86 -7.67
N TYR A 66 -14.67 -22.30 -6.55
CA TYR A 66 -14.19 -21.98 -5.19
C TYR A 66 -12.71 -22.36 -4.92
N ASP A 67 -12.11 -23.21 -5.75
CA ASP A 67 -10.71 -23.65 -5.65
C ASP A 67 -9.83 -23.17 -6.83
N THR A 68 -10.26 -22.12 -7.53
CA THR A 68 -9.50 -21.50 -8.62
C THR A 68 -8.12 -21.07 -8.14
N LYS A 69 -7.09 -21.27 -8.99
CA LYS A 69 -5.73 -20.86 -8.67
C LYS A 69 -5.62 -19.34 -8.52
N LEU A 70 -4.91 -18.91 -7.48
CA LEU A 70 -4.87 -17.52 -7.02
C LEU A 70 -3.98 -16.62 -7.89
N ASP A 71 -2.98 -17.20 -8.55
CA ASP A 71 -2.13 -16.51 -9.52
C ASP A 71 -2.93 -16.04 -10.73
N HIS A 72 -3.86 -16.86 -11.22
CA HIS A 72 -4.79 -16.48 -12.28
C HIS A 72 -5.76 -15.36 -11.83
N LEU A 73 -6.31 -15.46 -10.62
CA LEU A 73 -7.20 -14.42 -10.07
C LEU A 73 -6.47 -13.09 -9.90
N LEU A 74 -5.27 -13.10 -9.32
CA LEU A 74 -4.49 -11.87 -9.17
C LEU A 74 -4.08 -11.29 -10.53
N HIS A 75 -3.73 -12.15 -11.49
CA HIS A 75 -3.44 -11.71 -12.86
C HIS A 75 -4.65 -11.01 -13.49
N LEU A 76 -5.84 -11.60 -13.39
CA LEU A 76 -7.09 -10.99 -13.85
C LEU A 76 -7.30 -9.60 -13.21
N MET A 77 -7.19 -9.51 -11.89
CA MET A 77 -7.42 -8.25 -11.15
C MET A 77 -6.42 -7.16 -11.57
N LEU A 78 -5.14 -7.47 -11.68
CA LEU A 78 -4.10 -6.47 -11.96
C LEU A 78 -3.93 -6.15 -13.44
N LYS A 79 -4.11 -7.13 -14.34
CA LYS A 79 -3.84 -6.96 -15.78
C LYS A 79 -5.09 -6.66 -16.58
N GLU A 80 -6.13 -7.47 -16.41
CA GLU A 80 -7.37 -7.34 -17.20
C GLU A 80 -8.29 -6.27 -16.61
N TRP A 81 -8.51 -6.28 -15.30
CA TRP A 81 -9.31 -5.26 -14.61
C TRP A 81 -8.54 -3.97 -14.34
N LYS A 82 -7.22 -3.96 -14.57
CA LYS A 82 -6.33 -2.81 -14.38
C LYS A 82 -6.43 -2.22 -12.96
N MET A 83 -6.63 -3.07 -11.96
CA MET A 83 -6.60 -2.64 -10.57
C MET A 83 -5.17 -2.37 -10.13
N GLU A 84 -4.97 -1.31 -9.36
CA GLU A 84 -3.69 -1.05 -8.71
C GLU A 84 -3.49 -2.04 -7.55
N LEU A 85 -2.26 -2.54 -7.38
CA LEU A 85 -1.92 -3.43 -6.26
C LEU A 85 -2.18 -2.70 -4.93
N PRO A 86 -2.91 -3.31 -3.97
CA PRO A 86 -3.24 -2.66 -2.72
C PRO A 86 -2.01 -2.46 -1.85
N LYS A 87 -2.00 -1.40 -1.06
CA LYS A 87 -1.03 -1.22 0.04
C LYS A 87 -1.53 -1.75 1.38
N LEU A 88 -2.81 -2.13 1.42
CA LEU A 88 -3.52 -2.67 2.57
C LEU A 88 -4.75 -3.43 2.06
N VAL A 89 -5.11 -4.53 2.70
CA VAL A 89 -6.40 -5.21 2.49
C VAL A 89 -7.21 -5.12 3.79
N ILE A 90 -8.41 -4.54 3.69
CA ILE A 90 -9.39 -4.50 4.79
C ILE A 90 -10.44 -5.57 4.48
N SER A 91 -10.41 -6.67 5.24
CA SER A 91 -11.35 -7.77 5.10
C SER A 91 -12.50 -7.61 6.08
N VAL A 92 -13.68 -7.22 5.59
CA VAL A 92 -14.84 -6.95 6.45
C VAL A 92 -15.65 -8.22 6.68
N HIS A 93 -15.78 -8.62 7.94
CA HIS A 93 -16.56 -9.77 8.40
C HIS A 93 -17.73 -9.31 9.26
N GLY A 94 -18.86 -9.99 9.16
CA GLY A 94 -20.06 -9.60 9.91
C GLY A 94 -21.27 -10.47 9.57
N GLY A 95 -22.45 -10.03 10.00
CA GLY A 95 -23.69 -10.77 9.73
C GLY A 95 -24.14 -10.65 8.27
N ILE A 96 -24.61 -11.77 7.72
CA ILE A 96 -25.24 -11.86 6.38
C ILE A 96 -26.64 -11.23 6.39
N GLN A 97 -27.34 -11.32 7.53
CA GLN A 97 -28.68 -10.79 7.74
C GLN A 97 -28.66 -9.31 8.11
N ASN A 98 -29.69 -8.56 7.68
CA ASN A 98 -29.83 -7.15 8.02
C ASN A 98 -29.94 -6.93 9.54
N PHE A 99 -29.18 -5.97 10.03
CA PHE A 99 -29.24 -5.49 11.41
C PHE A 99 -29.19 -3.96 11.44
N LYS A 100 -29.70 -3.37 12.51
CA LYS A 100 -29.69 -1.93 12.72
C LYS A 100 -28.49 -1.55 13.57
N MET A 101 -27.54 -0.82 12.97
CA MET A 101 -26.43 -0.20 13.70
C MET A 101 -26.90 1.11 14.34
N PRO A 102 -26.46 1.45 15.57
CA PRO A 102 -26.66 2.77 16.15
C PRO A 102 -26.19 3.88 15.21
N SER A 103 -26.90 5.02 15.15
CA SER A 103 -26.64 6.08 14.17
C SER A 103 -25.22 6.65 14.28
N LYS A 104 -24.79 6.98 15.50
CA LYS A 104 -23.42 7.45 15.80
C LYS A 104 -22.37 6.45 15.29
N LEU A 105 -22.53 5.16 15.61
CA LEU A 105 -21.62 4.11 15.15
C LEU A 105 -21.63 3.97 13.63
N LYS A 106 -22.80 4.09 12.98
CA LYS A 106 -22.92 4.02 11.52
C LYS A 106 -22.13 5.14 10.84
N GLU A 107 -22.19 6.37 11.37
CA GLU A 107 -21.44 7.51 10.85
C GLU A 107 -19.94 7.32 11.02
N ILE A 108 -19.48 6.95 12.22
CA ILE A 108 -18.07 6.70 12.52
C ILE A 108 -17.51 5.54 11.68
N PHE A 109 -18.27 4.45 11.57
CA PHE A 109 -17.92 3.31 10.72
C PHE A 109 -17.77 3.72 9.26
N SER A 110 -18.76 4.45 8.74
CA SER A 110 -18.78 4.91 7.35
C SER A 110 -17.58 5.80 7.03
N GLN A 111 -17.36 6.84 7.84
CA GLN A 111 -16.26 7.78 7.65
C GLN A 111 -14.90 7.10 7.82
N GLY A 112 -14.72 6.31 8.88
CA GLY A 112 -13.45 5.65 9.16
C GLY A 112 -13.08 4.59 8.13
N LEU A 113 -14.03 3.77 7.67
CA LEU A 113 -13.74 2.77 6.64
C LEU A 113 -13.32 3.42 5.31
N VAL A 114 -14.07 4.44 4.87
CA VAL A 114 -13.77 5.15 3.62
C VAL A 114 -12.45 5.90 3.72
N LYS A 115 -12.23 6.65 4.81
CA LYS A 115 -10.98 7.38 5.07
C LYS A 115 -9.78 6.43 5.11
N ALA A 116 -9.89 5.28 5.77
CA ALA A 116 -8.83 4.27 5.79
C ALA A 116 -8.50 3.77 4.38
N ALA A 117 -9.52 3.42 3.59
CA ALA A 117 -9.32 2.90 2.24
C ALA A 117 -8.75 3.94 1.27
N GLU A 118 -9.27 5.16 1.29
CA GLU A 118 -8.87 6.24 0.38
C GLU A 118 -7.45 6.75 0.65
N THR A 119 -7.10 6.94 1.93
CA THR A 119 -5.78 7.48 2.32
C THR A 119 -4.67 6.48 2.05
N THR A 120 -4.91 5.19 2.31
CA THR A 120 -3.90 4.15 2.16
C THR A 120 -3.85 3.53 0.77
N GLY A 121 -4.93 3.64 -0.02
CA GLY A 121 -5.10 2.86 -1.25
C GLY A 121 -5.39 1.39 -0.95
N ALA A 122 -6.26 1.14 0.04
CA ALA A 122 -6.63 -0.23 0.43
C ALA A 122 -7.65 -0.85 -0.53
N TRP A 123 -7.63 -2.17 -0.62
CA TRP A 123 -8.77 -2.94 -1.11
C TRP A 123 -9.70 -3.30 0.04
N ILE A 124 -11.00 -3.17 -0.18
CA ILE A 124 -12.04 -3.63 0.76
C ILE A 124 -12.60 -4.94 0.24
N LEU A 125 -12.42 -6.02 1.00
CA LEU A 125 -13.02 -7.32 0.69
C LEU A 125 -14.26 -7.53 1.55
N THR A 126 -15.38 -7.91 0.93
CA THR A 126 -16.62 -8.29 1.64
C THR A 126 -17.31 -9.46 0.92
N GLU A 127 -18.45 -9.91 1.46
CA GLU A 127 -19.29 -10.89 0.77
C GLU A 127 -19.94 -10.34 -0.52
N GLY A 128 -20.06 -9.02 -0.69
CA GLY A 128 -20.63 -8.39 -1.90
C GLY A 128 -22.15 -8.46 -2.03
N ILE A 129 -22.85 -8.96 -1.01
CA ILE A 129 -24.32 -9.06 -1.01
C ILE A 129 -24.97 -7.76 -0.51
N ASN A 130 -26.23 -7.53 -0.88
CA ASN A 130 -27.00 -6.33 -0.54
C ASN A 130 -27.74 -6.43 0.82
N THR A 131 -27.23 -7.27 1.72
CA THR A 131 -27.76 -7.49 3.07
C THR A 131 -26.65 -7.45 4.11
N GLY A 132 -27.03 -7.24 5.37
CA GLY A 132 -26.14 -7.35 6.51
C GLY A 132 -24.97 -6.35 6.49
N VAL A 133 -23.77 -6.80 6.89
CA VAL A 133 -22.59 -5.94 6.97
C VAL A 133 -22.18 -5.38 5.60
N SER A 134 -22.30 -6.19 4.54
CA SER A 134 -21.94 -5.80 3.18
C SER A 134 -22.82 -4.64 2.68
N LYS A 135 -24.08 -4.59 3.11
CA LYS A 135 -24.97 -3.44 2.88
C LYS A 135 -24.47 -2.17 3.57
N HIS A 136 -24.05 -2.24 4.83
CA HIS A 136 -23.50 -1.07 5.54
C HIS A 136 -22.21 -0.55 4.91
N VAL A 137 -21.36 -1.44 4.38
CA VAL A 137 -20.19 -1.05 3.58
C VAL A 137 -20.62 -0.33 2.30
N GLY A 138 -21.62 -0.86 1.59
CA GLY A 138 -22.17 -0.21 0.39
C GLY A 138 -22.75 1.18 0.69
N ASP A 139 -23.53 1.33 1.77
CA ASP A 139 -24.06 2.63 2.23
C ASP A 139 -22.93 3.63 2.51
N ALA A 140 -21.83 3.18 3.13
CA ALA A 140 -20.68 4.02 3.42
C ALA A 140 -20.00 4.53 2.14
N LEU A 141 -19.82 3.66 1.15
CA LEU A 141 -19.26 4.01 -0.15
C LEU A 141 -20.20 4.97 -0.92
N LYS A 142 -21.52 4.75 -0.82
CA LYS A 142 -22.52 5.62 -1.48
C LYS A 142 -22.45 7.05 -0.94
N ALA A 143 -22.38 7.22 0.38
CA ALA A 143 -22.30 8.53 1.02
C ALA A 143 -21.08 9.36 0.58
N HIS A 144 -19.97 8.71 0.22
CA HIS A 144 -18.71 9.38 -0.15
C HIS A 144 -18.46 9.44 -1.67
N SER A 145 -19.26 8.74 -2.48
CA SER A 145 -19.07 8.65 -3.94
C SER A 145 -19.18 9.99 -4.68
N SER A 146 -19.78 11.02 -4.09
CA SER A 146 -19.92 12.36 -4.67
C SER A 146 -18.74 13.30 -4.35
N GLN A 147 -17.90 12.96 -3.38
CA GLN A 147 -16.88 13.86 -2.82
C GLN A 147 -15.45 13.46 -3.20
N SER A 148 -15.20 12.19 -3.54
CA SER A 148 -13.84 11.69 -3.78
C SER A 148 -13.50 11.57 -5.28
N LEU A 149 -12.27 12.00 -5.62
CA LEU A 149 -11.65 11.78 -6.93
C LEU A 149 -10.98 10.40 -7.05
N ARG A 150 -10.75 9.70 -5.92
CA ARG A 150 -10.03 8.41 -5.90
C ARG A 150 -11.01 7.24 -5.89
N LYS A 151 -10.79 6.32 -6.83
CA LYS A 151 -11.56 5.08 -6.90
C LYS A 151 -11.14 4.12 -5.78
N ILE A 152 -12.07 3.81 -4.87
CA ILE A 152 -11.89 2.76 -3.86
C ILE A 152 -12.22 1.42 -4.50
N TRP A 153 -11.31 0.45 -4.35
CA TRP A 153 -11.50 -0.89 -4.88
C TRP A 153 -12.22 -1.77 -3.84
N THR A 154 -13.51 -1.98 -4.05
CA THR A 154 -14.34 -2.86 -3.22
C THR A 154 -14.66 -4.13 -3.98
N VAL A 155 -14.25 -5.29 -3.46
CA VAL A 155 -14.41 -6.61 -4.09
C VAL A 155 -15.37 -7.46 -3.27
N GLY A 156 -16.45 -7.90 -3.90
CA GLY A 156 -17.42 -8.83 -3.33
C GLY A 156 -17.10 -10.27 -3.73
N ILE A 157 -17.07 -11.19 -2.77
CA ILE A 157 -16.84 -12.62 -3.02
C ILE A 157 -18.04 -13.44 -2.49
N PRO A 158 -19.22 -13.36 -3.12
CA PRO A 158 -20.38 -14.15 -2.70
C PRO A 158 -20.33 -15.57 -3.29
N PRO A 159 -21.03 -16.53 -2.66
CA PRO A 159 -21.31 -17.81 -3.30
C PRO A 159 -22.25 -17.61 -4.50
N TRP A 160 -21.93 -18.19 -5.66
CA TRP A 160 -22.78 -18.10 -6.85
C TRP A 160 -24.19 -18.58 -6.55
N GLY A 161 -24.31 -19.73 -5.87
CA GLY A 161 -25.58 -20.41 -5.55
C GLY A 161 -26.57 -19.64 -4.67
N VAL A 162 -26.16 -18.53 -4.04
CA VAL A 162 -27.04 -17.70 -3.19
C VAL A 162 -27.49 -16.41 -3.88
N ILE A 163 -26.93 -16.09 -5.05
CA ILE A 163 -27.27 -14.89 -5.80
C ILE A 163 -28.61 -15.06 -6.50
N GLU A 164 -29.48 -14.07 -6.38
CA GLU A 164 -30.74 -13.97 -7.09
C GLU A 164 -30.52 -13.44 -8.52
N ASN A 165 -31.42 -13.79 -9.44
CA ASN A 165 -31.37 -13.40 -10.85
C ASN A 165 -30.07 -13.81 -11.57
N GLN A 166 -29.51 -14.98 -11.22
CA GLN A 166 -28.30 -15.55 -11.85
C GLN A 166 -28.35 -15.58 -13.38
N ARG A 167 -29.54 -15.80 -13.96
CA ARG A 167 -29.72 -15.89 -15.42
C ARG A 167 -29.30 -14.61 -16.14
N ASP A 168 -29.47 -13.46 -15.50
CA ASP A 168 -29.14 -12.15 -16.07
C ASP A 168 -27.62 -11.95 -16.14
N LEU A 169 -26.86 -12.69 -15.33
CA LEU A 169 -25.39 -12.63 -15.28
C LEU A 169 -24.72 -13.62 -16.24
N ILE A 170 -25.45 -14.56 -16.84
CA ILE A 170 -24.87 -15.57 -17.72
C ILE A 170 -24.52 -14.92 -19.07
N GLY A 171 -23.26 -15.01 -19.46
CA GLY A 171 -22.73 -14.45 -20.71
C GLY A 171 -21.22 -14.32 -20.68
N LYS A 172 -20.59 -14.34 -21.85
CA LYS A 172 -19.14 -14.23 -22.03
C LYS A 172 -18.77 -12.82 -22.49
N ASP A 173 -18.09 -12.08 -21.62
CA ASP A 173 -17.69 -10.69 -21.80
C ASP A 173 -18.86 -9.75 -22.17
N VAL A 174 -19.97 -9.90 -21.45
CA VAL A 174 -21.20 -9.14 -21.73
C VAL A 174 -21.37 -7.96 -20.77
N LEU A 175 -22.04 -6.92 -21.23
CA LEU A 175 -22.65 -5.92 -20.36
C LEU A 175 -24.04 -6.43 -19.95
N CYS A 176 -24.16 -6.95 -18.73
CA CYS A 176 -25.44 -7.43 -18.21
C CYS A 176 -26.15 -6.33 -17.42
N LEU A 177 -27.48 -6.26 -17.59
CA LEU A 177 -28.35 -5.45 -16.76
C LEU A 177 -28.78 -6.31 -15.57
N TYR A 178 -28.51 -5.84 -14.35
CA TYR A 178 -28.84 -6.59 -13.13
C TYR A 178 -29.76 -5.79 -12.21
N GLN A 179 -30.82 -6.44 -11.76
CA GLN A 179 -31.80 -5.87 -10.85
C GLN A 179 -31.54 -6.34 -9.41
N THR A 180 -31.53 -5.40 -8.47
CA THR A 180 -31.30 -5.63 -7.04
C THR A 180 -32.58 -5.77 -6.23
N LEU A 181 -33.74 -5.55 -6.85
CA LEU A 181 -35.05 -5.85 -6.29
C LEU A 181 -35.18 -7.35 -6.03
N GLY A 182 -35.08 -7.71 -4.75
CA GLY A 182 -35.20 -9.10 -4.32
C GLY A 182 -36.64 -9.58 -4.29
N ASN A 183 -36.85 -10.88 -4.52
CA ASN A 183 -38.17 -11.49 -4.35
C ASN A 183 -38.43 -11.74 -2.85
N PRO A 184 -39.51 -11.17 -2.25
CA PRO A 184 -39.81 -11.35 -0.83
C PRO A 184 -40.00 -12.81 -0.38
N LEU A 185 -40.32 -13.71 -1.32
CA LEU A 185 -40.50 -15.15 -1.07
C LEU A 185 -39.21 -15.96 -1.25
N SER A 186 -38.16 -15.34 -1.77
CA SER A 186 -36.88 -15.97 -2.03
C SER A 186 -35.99 -15.91 -0.78
N LYS A 187 -35.22 -16.97 -0.57
CA LYS A 187 -34.16 -17.02 0.45
C LYS A 187 -32.79 -16.61 -0.11
N LEU A 188 -32.74 -16.26 -1.40
CA LEU A 188 -31.55 -15.78 -2.08
C LEU A 188 -31.32 -14.30 -1.77
N THR A 189 -30.16 -13.79 -2.14
CA THR A 189 -29.79 -12.39 -1.92
C THR A 189 -29.30 -11.75 -3.22
N THR A 190 -29.36 -10.43 -3.30
CA THR A 190 -28.91 -9.67 -4.46
C THR A 190 -27.51 -9.13 -4.26
N LEU A 191 -26.80 -8.85 -5.35
CA LEU A 191 -25.50 -8.18 -5.32
C LEU A 191 -25.65 -6.72 -4.87
N ASN A 192 -24.67 -6.20 -4.14
CA ASN A 192 -24.64 -4.81 -3.72
C ASN A 192 -24.16 -3.89 -4.85
N SER A 193 -24.94 -2.87 -5.20
CA SER A 193 -24.64 -1.99 -6.34
C SER A 193 -23.44 -1.04 -6.15
N MET A 194 -22.89 -0.93 -4.93
CA MET A 194 -21.77 -0.05 -4.61
C MET A 194 -20.40 -0.75 -4.64
N HIS A 195 -20.37 -2.07 -4.84
CA HIS A 195 -19.13 -2.80 -5.02
C HIS A 195 -18.61 -2.64 -6.45
N THR A 196 -17.30 -2.58 -6.60
CA THR A 196 -16.68 -2.33 -7.93
C THR A 196 -16.40 -3.63 -8.69
N HIS A 197 -16.14 -4.73 -7.99
CA HIS A 197 -15.75 -6.01 -8.56
C HIS A 197 -16.43 -7.16 -7.84
N PHE A 198 -16.72 -8.24 -8.58
CA PHE A 198 -17.30 -9.46 -8.04
C PHE A 198 -16.55 -10.70 -8.50
N ILE A 199 -16.20 -11.55 -7.54
CA ILE A 199 -15.71 -12.92 -7.78
C ILE A 199 -16.79 -13.86 -7.25
N LEU A 200 -17.63 -14.35 -8.14
CA LEU A 200 -18.75 -15.22 -7.79
C LEU A 200 -18.20 -16.64 -7.61
N SER A 201 -18.09 -17.08 -6.36
CA SER A 201 -17.48 -18.36 -5.98
C SER A 201 -18.48 -19.49 -6.14
N ASP A 202 -18.21 -20.44 -7.04
CA ASP A 202 -19.11 -21.53 -7.35
C ASP A 202 -18.56 -22.89 -6.88
N ASP A 203 -19.39 -23.60 -6.13
CA ASP A 203 -19.17 -24.96 -5.64
C ASP A 203 -20.23 -25.95 -6.16
N GLY A 204 -21.06 -25.52 -7.12
CA GLY A 204 -22.14 -26.31 -7.70
C GLY A 204 -23.41 -26.37 -6.86
N THR A 205 -23.40 -25.85 -5.63
CA THR A 205 -24.56 -25.86 -4.74
C THR A 205 -25.49 -24.67 -4.96
N VAL A 206 -26.72 -24.77 -4.43
CA VAL A 206 -27.71 -23.68 -4.44
C VAL A 206 -28.18 -23.41 -3.02
N GLY A 207 -28.17 -22.14 -2.62
CA GLY A 207 -28.63 -21.68 -1.32
C GLY A 207 -27.71 -22.01 -0.13
N LYS A 208 -26.44 -22.39 -0.37
CA LYS A 208 -25.48 -22.70 0.67
C LYS A 208 -24.33 -21.68 0.70
N TYR A 209 -23.87 -21.38 1.92
CA TYR A 209 -22.70 -20.56 2.22
C TYR A 209 -21.57 -21.45 2.77
N GLY A 210 -20.33 -20.98 2.68
CA GLY A 210 -19.15 -21.55 3.36
C GLY A 210 -17.92 -21.70 2.46
N ASN A 211 -18.07 -22.18 1.23
CA ASN A 211 -16.92 -22.46 0.35
C ASN A 211 -16.26 -21.17 -0.19
N GLU A 212 -17.02 -20.08 -0.33
CA GLU A 212 -16.50 -18.76 -0.66
C GLU A 212 -15.48 -18.25 0.36
N MET A 213 -15.62 -18.63 1.64
CA MET A 213 -14.68 -18.25 2.70
C MET A 213 -13.30 -18.88 2.48
N LYS A 214 -13.23 -20.09 1.93
CA LYS A 214 -11.96 -20.73 1.55
C LYS A 214 -11.26 -19.94 0.44
N LEU A 215 -12.01 -19.55 -0.60
CA LEU A 215 -11.46 -18.74 -1.70
C LEU A 215 -10.97 -17.38 -1.20
N ARG A 216 -11.80 -16.69 -0.41
CA ARG A 216 -11.50 -15.38 0.16
C ARG A 216 -10.24 -15.39 1.01
N ARG A 217 -10.10 -16.33 1.94
CA ARG A 217 -8.90 -16.46 2.78
C ARG A 217 -7.65 -16.80 1.99
N ASN A 218 -7.77 -17.69 1.03
CA ASN A 218 -6.66 -18.02 0.16
C ASN A 218 -6.20 -16.79 -0.62
N LEU A 219 -7.14 -15.99 -1.15
CA LEU A 219 -6.82 -14.73 -1.82
C LEU A 219 -6.16 -13.72 -0.87
N GLU A 220 -6.66 -13.56 0.35
CA GLU A 220 -6.07 -12.70 1.39
C GLU A 220 -4.62 -13.10 1.67
N LYS A 221 -4.35 -14.39 1.91
CA LYS A 221 -2.99 -14.92 2.10
C LYS A 221 -2.11 -14.72 0.88
N TYR A 222 -2.65 -14.85 -0.33
CA TYR A 222 -1.86 -14.66 -1.54
C TYR A 222 -1.53 -13.19 -1.79
N LEU A 223 -2.44 -12.28 -1.43
CA LEU A 223 -2.21 -10.83 -1.43
C LEU A 223 -1.14 -10.44 -0.41
N SER A 224 -1.13 -11.06 0.78
CA SER A 224 -0.15 -10.75 1.82
C SER A 224 1.29 -11.13 1.44
N LEU A 225 1.47 -12.00 0.45
CA LEU A 225 2.79 -12.33 -0.11
C LEU A 225 3.27 -11.30 -1.16
N GLN A 226 2.38 -10.45 -1.69
CA GLN A 226 2.74 -9.47 -2.71
C GLN A 226 3.49 -8.29 -2.10
N LYS A 227 4.58 -7.86 -2.72
CA LYS A 227 5.35 -6.71 -2.22
C LYS A 227 4.64 -5.40 -2.57
N ILE A 228 4.35 -4.60 -1.54
CA ILE A 228 3.82 -3.23 -1.71
C ILE A 228 4.79 -2.40 -2.56
N HIS A 229 6.10 -2.62 -2.36
CA HIS A 229 7.14 -1.83 -2.97
C HIS A 229 8.45 -2.61 -3.15
N SER A 230 9.29 -2.18 -4.08
CA SER A 230 10.61 -2.82 -4.29
C SER A 230 11.57 -2.64 -3.12
N ARG A 231 11.35 -1.62 -2.27
CA ARG A 231 12.16 -1.32 -1.08
C ARG A 231 11.57 -1.86 0.23
N THR A 232 10.26 -2.15 0.26
CA THR A 232 9.62 -2.74 1.45
C THR A 232 9.87 -4.24 1.45
N ARG A 233 10.35 -4.77 2.58
CA ARG A 233 10.46 -6.22 2.77
C ARG A 233 9.12 -6.87 3.12
N GLN A 234 8.16 -6.07 3.57
CA GLN A 234 6.82 -6.54 3.90
C GLN A 234 5.97 -6.70 2.65
N GLY A 235 5.15 -7.76 2.67
CA GLY A 235 4.06 -7.88 1.72
C GLY A 235 2.85 -7.03 2.14
N VAL A 236 1.74 -7.17 1.44
CA VAL A 236 0.54 -6.36 1.70
C VAL A 236 -0.07 -6.76 3.05
N PRO A 237 -0.17 -5.85 4.03
CA PRO A 237 -0.84 -6.15 5.29
C PRO A 237 -2.32 -6.43 5.06
N VAL A 238 -2.86 -7.41 5.79
CA VAL A 238 -4.28 -7.75 5.82
C VAL A 238 -4.79 -7.49 7.23
N VAL A 239 -5.96 -6.87 7.34
CA VAL A 239 -6.64 -6.65 8.63
C VAL A 239 -8.08 -7.10 8.53
N GLY A 240 -8.52 -7.91 9.50
CA GLY A 240 -9.92 -8.27 9.66
C GLY A 240 -10.68 -7.16 10.36
N LEU A 241 -11.82 -6.73 9.82
CA LEU A 241 -12.72 -5.77 10.47
C LEU A 241 -14.04 -6.47 10.78
N VAL A 242 -14.35 -6.64 12.05
CA VAL A 242 -15.54 -7.34 12.52
C VAL A 242 -16.62 -6.34 12.93
N VAL A 243 -17.77 -6.45 12.28
CA VAL A 243 -18.96 -5.66 12.58
C VAL A 243 -20.12 -6.62 12.76
N GLU A 244 -20.67 -6.65 13.96
CA GLU A 244 -21.75 -7.57 14.32
C GLU A 244 -21.27 -9.04 14.08
N GLY A 245 -22.13 -10.01 13.87
CA GLY A 245 -21.77 -11.30 13.29
C GLY A 245 -22.55 -12.48 13.84
N GLY A 246 -22.62 -13.53 13.03
CA GLY A 246 -23.06 -14.86 13.46
C GLY A 246 -21.94 -15.69 14.09
N PRO A 247 -22.20 -16.94 14.47
CA PRO A 247 -21.20 -17.85 15.03
C PRO A 247 -20.02 -18.11 14.06
N ASN A 248 -20.27 -18.09 12.75
CA ASN A 248 -19.24 -18.25 11.73
C ASN A 248 -18.23 -17.10 11.68
N VAL A 249 -18.59 -15.91 12.18
CA VAL A 249 -17.67 -14.78 12.30
C VAL A 249 -16.64 -15.06 13.38
N ILE A 250 -17.02 -15.67 14.51
CA ILE A 250 -16.08 -16.09 15.56
C ILE A 250 -15.11 -17.15 15.01
N LEU A 251 -15.58 -18.12 14.22
CA LEU A 251 -14.72 -19.08 13.52
C LEU A 251 -13.75 -18.38 12.57
N SER A 252 -14.23 -17.38 11.84
CA SER A 252 -13.38 -16.61 10.92
C SER A 252 -12.30 -15.82 11.65
N VAL A 253 -12.66 -15.19 12.77
CA VAL A 253 -11.71 -14.50 13.64
C VAL A 253 -10.67 -15.47 14.18
N TRP A 254 -11.10 -16.64 14.68
CA TRP A 254 -10.19 -17.69 15.16
C TRP A 254 -9.15 -18.08 14.11
N GLU A 255 -9.57 -18.28 12.87
CA GLU A 255 -8.65 -18.65 11.78
C GLU A 255 -7.72 -17.49 11.40
N THR A 256 -8.22 -16.25 11.34
CA THR A 256 -7.42 -15.06 11.06
C THR A 256 -6.34 -14.82 12.12
N VAL A 257 -6.70 -14.85 13.41
CA VAL A 257 -5.72 -14.59 14.49
C VAL A 257 -4.71 -15.73 14.65
N LYS A 258 -5.08 -16.96 14.27
CA LYS A 258 -4.16 -18.11 14.24
C LYS A 258 -3.06 -17.95 13.19
N ASP A 259 -3.35 -17.24 12.10
CA ASP A 259 -2.35 -16.85 11.10
C ASP A 259 -1.51 -15.63 11.53
N ASN A 260 -1.75 -15.08 12.73
CA ASN A 260 -1.19 -13.82 13.26
C ASN A 260 -1.60 -12.57 12.48
N ASP A 261 -2.74 -12.64 11.76
CA ASP A 261 -3.31 -11.46 11.12
C ASP A 261 -4.15 -10.67 12.14
N PRO A 262 -4.00 -9.33 12.21
CA PRO A 262 -4.70 -8.51 13.18
C PRO A 262 -6.19 -8.38 12.86
N VAL A 263 -7.01 -8.33 13.90
CA VAL A 263 -8.47 -8.18 13.83
C VAL A 263 -8.91 -6.98 14.66
N VAL A 264 -9.71 -6.11 14.07
CA VAL A 264 -10.37 -4.98 14.73
C VAL A 264 -11.83 -5.34 14.93
N VAL A 265 -12.31 -5.31 16.17
CA VAL A 265 -13.70 -5.63 16.52
C VAL A 265 -14.44 -4.35 16.91
N CYS A 266 -15.49 -4.00 16.18
CA CYS A 266 -16.33 -2.85 16.48
C CYS A 266 -17.36 -3.20 17.57
N GLU A 267 -17.11 -2.75 18.80
CA GLU A 267 -18.02 -2.93 19.92
C GLU A 267 -19.31 -2.12 19.75
N GLY A 268 -20.41 -2.60 20.33
CA GLY A 268 -21.73 -1.97 20.25
C GLY A 268 -22.46 -2.26 18.94
N THR A 269 -21.91 -3.16 18.11
CA THR A 269 -22.52 -3.56 16.83
C THR A 269 -23.37 -4.81 16.94
N GLY A 270 -23.26 -5.59 18.04
CA GLY A 270 -24.12 -6.72 18.33
C GLY A 270 -23.47 -8.11 18.21
N ARG A 271 -24.15 -9.11 18.78
CA ARG A 271 -23.89 -10.57 18.65
C ARG A 271 -22.40 -10.92 18.76
N ALA A 272 -21.76 -11.42 17.68
CA ALA A 272 -20.38 -11.92 17.72
C ALA A 272 -19.35 -10.85 18.11
N ALA A 273 -19.51 -9.62 17.61
CA ALA A 273 -18.59 -8.52 17.90
C ALA A 273 -18.59 -8.18 19.40
N ASP A 274 -19.77 -8.05 20.00
CA ASP A 274 -19.89 -7.73 21.44
C ASP A 274 -19.41 -8.90 22.33
N LEU A 275 -19.64 -10.15 21.91
CA LEU A 275 -19.09 -11.33 22.61
C LEU A 275 -17.56 -11.34 22.62
N LEU A 276 -16.94 -11.02 21.47
CA LEU A 276 -15.48 -10.90 21.36
C LEU A 276 -14.96 -9.74 22.22
N ALA A 277 -15.59 -8.57 22.15
CA ALA A 277 -15.22 -7.39 22.92
C ALA A 277 -15.33 -7.61 24.43
N PHE A 278 -16.46 -8.15 24.90
CA PHE A 278 -16.70 -8.45 26.31
C PHE A 278 -15.67 -9.45 26.84
N THR A 279 -15.45 -10.55 26.12
CA THR A 279 -14.49 -11.58 26.55
C THR A 279 -13.07 -11.04 26.57
N HIS A 280 -12.70 -10.23 25.58
CA HIS A 280 -11.40 -9.58 25.51
C HIS A 280 -11.18 -8.64 26.71
N LYS A 281 -12.15 -7.78 27.03
CA LYS A 281 -12.08 -6.82 28.16
C LYS A 281 -11.92 -7.54 29.51
N HIS A 282 -12.69 -8.60 29.76
CA HIS A 282 -12.63 -9.34 31.02
C HIS A 282 -11.35 -10.19 31.22
N LEU A 283 -10.61 -10.49 30.16
CA LEU A 283 -9.31 -11.16 30.27
C LEU A 283 -8.16 -10.19 30.55
N VAL A 284 -8.31 -8.90 30.22
CA VAL A 284 -7.28 -7.87 30.48
C VAL A 284 -7.05 -7.71 31.97
N ASP A 285 -8.13 -7.68 32.74
CA ASP A 285 -8.10 -7.29 34.14
C ASP A 285 -7.65 -8.45 35.06
N GLU A 286 -7.90 -9.70 34.67
CA GLU A 286 -7.75 -10.85 35.58
C GLU A 286 -6.85 -11.98 35.05
N GLY A 287 -6.43 -11.97 33.77
CA GLY A 287 -5.56 -12.98 33.14
C GLY A 287 -6.16 -14.40 33.04
N THR A 288 -7.25 -14.68 33.76
CA THR A 288 -8.03 -15.92 33.71
C THR A 288 -9.49 -15.59 34.03
N LEU A 289 -10.43 -16.14 33.26
CA LEU A 289 -11.86 -15.87 33.49
C LEU A 289 -12.35 -16.49 34.80
N ARG A 290 -12.98 -15.69 35.65
CA ARG A 290 -13.74 -16.18 36.80
C ARG A 290 -14.85 -17.15 36.37
N PRO A 291 -15.18 -18.17 37.19
CA PRO A 291 -16.24 -19.13 36.88
C PRO A 291 -17.61 -18.48 36.60
N GLN A 292 -17.92 -17.38 37.28
CA GLN A 292 -19.16 -16.61 37.09
C GLN A 292 -19.21 -15.98 35.69
N VAL A 293 -18.16 -15.27 35.30
CA VAL A 293 -18.04 -14.64 33.97
C VAL A 293 -18.07 -15.71 32.85
N LYS A 294 -17.48 -16.88 33.09
CA LYS A 294 -17.57 -18.01 32.15
C LYS A 294 -19.01 -18.46 31.92
N GLN A 295 -19.82 -18.56 32.98
CA GLN A 295 -21.24 -18.91 32.84
C GLN A 295 -22.03 -17.81 32.14
N GLU A 296 -21.73 -16.55 32.45
CA GLU A 296 -22.32 -15.39 31.80
C GLU A 296 -22.04 -15.36 30.29
N ILE A 297 -20.79 -15.58 29.87
CA ILE A 297 -20.45 -15.65 28.44
C ILE A 297 -21.18 -16.80 27.74
N ILE A 298 -21.26 -17.98 28.36
CA ILE A 298 -22.01 -19.11 27.80
C ILE A 298 -23.49 -18.74 27.65
N HIS A 299 -24.07 -18.05 28.63
CA HIS A 299 -25.46 -17.59 28.58
C HIS A 299 -25.67 -16.53 27.49
N MET A 300 -24.74 -15.58 27.33
CA MET A 300 -24.76 -14.62 26.23
C MET A 300 -24.68 -15.29 24.87
N ILE A 301 -23.85 -16.34 24.71
CA ILE A 301 -23.78 -17.14 23.49
C ILE A 301 -25.11 -17.85 23.21
N GLN A 302 -25.74 -18.44 24.23
CA GLN A 302 -27.06 -19.06 24.10
C GLN A 302 -28.10 -18.06 23.61
N ASN A 303 -28.14 -16.86 24.21
CA ASN A 303 -29.12 -15.82 23.86
C ASN A 303 -28.85 -15.19 22.50
N ALA A 304 -27.58 -14.96 22.13
CA ALA A 304 -27.21 -14.32 20.87
C ALA A 304 -27.50 -15.19 19.64
N PHE A 305 -27.37 -16.52 19.76
CA PHE A 305 -27.46 -17.45 18.62
C PHE A 305 -28.56 -18.51 18.74
N ASN A 306 -29.36 -18.50 19.81
CA ASN A 306 -30.38 -19.51 20.12
C ASN A 306 -29.81 -20.95 20.15
N PHE A 307 -28.62 -21.10 20.75
CA PHE A 307 -27.90 -22.37 20.79
C PHE A 307 -28.25 -23.23 22.01
N SER A 308 -28.17 -24.55 21.83
CA SER A 308 -28.20 -25.49 22.96
C SER A 308 -26.96 -25.32 23.84
N LEU A 309 -27.04 -25.73 25.11
CA LEU A 309 -25.89 -25.64 26.04
C LEU A 309 -24.64 -26.34 25.49
N LYS A 310 -24.79 -27.45 24.76
CA LYS A 310 -23.67 -28.18 24.14
C LYS A 310 -23.01 -27.33 23.04
N GLN A 311 -23.81 -26.72 22.16
CA GLN A 311 -23.30 -25.84 21.10
C GLN A 311 -22.65 -24.58 21.68
N SER A 312 -23.24 -23.97 22.71
CA SER A 312 -22.68 -22.77 23.34
C SER A 312 -21.38 -23.06 24.06
N LYS A 313 -21.26 -24.21 24.75
CA LYS A 313 -19.98 -24.66 25.33
C LYS A 313 -18.91 -24.88 24.27
N HIS A 314 -19.28 -25.43 23.11
CA HIS A 314 -18.34 -25.62 22.02
C HIS A 314 -17.89 -24.29 21.42
N LEU A 315 -18.81 -23.37 21.13
CA LEU A 315 -18.44 -22.04 20.62
C LEU A 315 -17.64 -21.22 21.64
N PHE A 316 -17.93 -21.38 22.94
CA PHE A 316 -17.13 -20.79 24.01
C PHE A 316 -15.67 -21.28 23.98
N GLN A 317 -15.42 -22.57 23.70
CA GLN A 317 -14.05 -23.08 23.56
C GLN A 317 -13.29 -22.37 22.44
N ILE A 318 -13.93 -22.22 21.27
CA ILE A 318 -13.35 -21.53 20.12
C ILE A 318 -13.10 -20.06 20.44
N LEU A 319 -14.05 -19.39 21.10
CA LEU A 319 -13.90 -18.01 21.55
C LEU A 319 -12.67 -17.86 22.47
N MET A 320 -12.44 -18.82 23.38
CA MET A 320 -11.25 -18.83 24.23
C MET A 320 -9.96 -19.10 23.44
N GLU A 321 -10.01 -19.91 22.38
CA GLU A 321 -8.88 -20.08 21.47
C GLU A 321 -8.54 -18.77 20.72
N CYS A 322 -9.54 -17.96 20.32
CA CYS A 322 -9.27 -16.61 19.80
C CYS A 322 -8.50 -15.76 20.83
N MET A 323 -8.90 -15.84 22.09
CA MET A 323 -8.27 -15.09 23.18
C MET A 323 -6.86 -15.57 23.54
N ALA A 324 -6.44 -16.75 23.08
CA ALA A 324 -5.03 -17.14 23.17
C ALA A 324 -4.13 -16.25 22.29
N HIS A 325 -4.69 -15.63 21.25
CA HIS A 325 -4.03 -14.68 20.36
C HIS A 325 -4.53 -13.25 20.59
N ARG A 326 -4.79 -12.90 21.86
CA ARG A 326 -5.38 -11.63 22.26
C ARG A 326 -4.65 -10.41 21.71
N ASP A 327 -3.32 -10.44 21.63
CA ASP A 327 -2.51 -9.31 21.17
C ASP A 327 -2.76 -8.94 19.69
N SER A 328 -3.32 -9.86 18.91
CA SER A 328 -3.75 -9.62 17.53
C SER A 328 -5.17 -9.05 17.43
N ILE A 329 -5.93 -8.97 18.53
CA ILE A 329 -7.30 -8.47 18.58
C ILE A 329 -7.31 -7.06 19.18
N THR A 330 -7.81 -6.09 18.43
CA THR A 330 -8.02 -4.71 18.89
C THR A 330 -9.51 -4.43 19.00
N ILE A 331 -9.98 -4.01 20.18
CA ILE A 331 -11.36 -3.62 20.39
C ILE A 331 -11.50 -2.13 20.09
N PHE A 332 -12.38 -1.80 19.15
CA PHE A 332 -12.74 -0.42 18.82
C PHE A 332 -14.04 -0.06 19.54
N ASP A 333 -13.92 0.90 20.45
CA ASP A 333 -15.02 1.48 21.21
C ASP A 333 -15.18 2.95 20.80
N ALA A 334 -16.29 3.25 20.13
CA ALA A 334 -16.59 4.59 19.61
C ALA A 334 -16.97 5.60 20.69
N ASP A 335 -17.20 5.15 21.92
CA ASP A 335 -17.43 6.03 23.07
C ASP A 335 -16.14 6.31 23.85
N SER A 336 -15.01 5.68 23.47
CA SER A 336 -13.71 5.96 24.11
C SER A 336 -13.11 7.30 23.70
N GLU A 337 -12.41 7.94 24.63
CA GLU A 337 -11.69 9.21 24.37
C GLU A 337 -10.38 9.00 23.59
N GLU A 338 -9.78 7.80 23.64
CA GLU A 338 -8.46 7.53 23.06
C GLU A 338 -8.48 7.15 21.57
N GLN A 339 -9.57 6.53 21.10
CA GLN A 339 -9.74 6.00 19.75
C GLN A 339 -11.13 6.31 19.17
N GLN A 340 -11.40 7.59 18.89
CA GLN A 340 -12.67 7.99 18.25
C GLN A 340 -12.71 7.64 16.74
N ASP A 341 -11.54 7.57 16.11
CA ASP A 341 -11.39 7.37 14.67
C ASP A 341 -11.14 5.89 14.32
N LEU A 342 -12.09 5.27 13.63
CA LEU A 342 -11.95 3.88 13.18
C LEU A 342 -10.76 3.69 12.22
N ASP A 343 -10.43 4.68 11.38
CA ASP A 343 -9.27 4.57 10.49
C ASP A 343 -7.94 4.46 11.26
N LEU A 344 -7.82 5.20 12.36
CA LEU A 344 -6.66 5.10 13.25
C LEU A 344 -6.62 3.76 13.99
N ALA A 345 -7.77 3.24 14.42
CA ALA A 345 -7.84 1.93 15.07
C ALA A 345 -7.39 0.80 14.12
N ILE A 346 -7.87 0.81 12.87
CA ILE A 346 -7.48 -0.15 11.83
C ILE A 346 -5.96 -0.13 11.61
N LEU A 347 -5.38 1.06 11.42
CA LEU A 347 -3.97 1.19 11.12
C LEU A 347 -3.08 0.94 12.35
N THR A 348 -3.54 1.27 13.56
CA THR A 348 -2.83 0.96 14.80
C THR A 348 -2.84 -0.53 15.10
N ALA A 349 -3.95 -1.23 14.84
CA ALA A 349 -4.04 -2.68 14.99
C ALA A 349 -3.02 -3.41 14.10
N LEU A 350 -2.82 -2.93 12.87
CA LEU A 350 -1.78 -3.45 11.99
C LEU A 350 -0.37 -3.28 12.54
N LEU A 351 -0.07 -2.13 13.14
CA LEU A 351 1.26 -1.88 13.71
C LEU A 351 1.53 -2.71 14.97
N LYS A 352 0.50 -2.97 15.79
CA LYS A 352 0.62 -3.72 17.06
C LYS A 352 0.52 -5.23 16.86
N GLY A 353 -0.44 -5.69 16.07
CA GLY A 353 -0.76 -7.11 15.91
C GLY A 353 0.22 -7.86 14.99
N THR A 354 1.03 -7.14 14.23
CA THR A 354 2.17 -7.71 13.52
C THR A 354 3.43 -7.46 14.35
N ASN A 355 4.20 -8.50 14.69
CA ASN A 355 5.44 -8.42 15.47
C ASN A 355 6.58 -7.75 14.68
N LEU A 356 6.33 -6.53 14.17
CA LEU A 356 7.24 -5.76 13.34
C LEU A 356 8.20 -4.94 14.20
N SER A 357 9.41 -4.77 13.68
CA SER A 357 10.36 -3.81 14.26
C SER A 357 9.89 -2.36 14.05
N ALA A 358 10.39 -1.43 14.87
CA ALA A 358 10.12 0.00 14.74
C ALA A 358 10.37 0.54 13.31
N SER A 359 11.46 0.09 12.67
CA SER A 359 11.79 0.44 11.28
C SER A 359 10.78 -0.09 10.27
N GLU A 360 10.25 -1.29 10.52
CA GLU A 360 9.25 -1.93 9.67
C GLU A 360 7.89 -1.25 9.81
N GLN A 361 7.49 -0.90 11.03
CA GLN A 361 6.29 -0.11 11.28
C GLN A 361 6.38 1.26 10.57
N LEU A 362 7.55 1.92 10.65
CA LEU A 362 7.76 3.22 9.99
C LEU A 362 7.64 3.12 8.46
N ASN A 363 8.18 2.04 7.88
CA ASN A 363 8.05 1.78 6.44
C ASN A 363 6.60 1.58 6.00
N LEU A 364 5.76 0.90 6.81
CA LEU A 364 4.33 0.76 6.53
C LEU A 364 3.62 2.12 6.62
N ALA A 365 3.89 2.91 7.65
CA ALA A 365 3.32 4.25 7.78
C ALA A 365 3.69 5.15 6.58
N MET A 366 4.92 5.07 6.08
CA MET A 366 5.36 5.76 4.86
C MET A 366 4.65 5.26 3.59
N ALA A 367 4.43 3.94 3.47
CA ALA A 367 3.69 3.36 2.35
C ALA A 367 2.24 3.88 2.32
N TRP A 368 1.60 3.97 3.48
CA TRP A 368 0.24 4.50 3.66
C TRP A 368 0.13 6.02 3.63
N ASP A 369 1.25 6.76 3.64
CA ASP A 369 1.25 8.23 3.74
C ASP A 369 0.62 8.78 5.03
N ARG A 370 0.71 8.03 6.14
CA ARG A 370 0.08 8.39 7.42
C ARG A 370 1.13 8.83 8.45
N MET A 371 1.55 10.08 8.29
CA MET A 371 2.55 10.73 9.16
C MET A 371 2.06 10.85 10.62
N ASP A 372 0.77 11.11 10.80
CA ASP A 372 0.10 11.20 12.10
C ASP A 372 0.28 9.94 12.94
N ILE A 373 0.14 8.76 12.32
CA ILE A 373 0.33 7.47 12.99
C ILE A 373 1.78 7.25 13.35
N ALA A 374 2.71 7.57 12.44
CA ALA A 374 4.14 7.46 12.71
C ALA A 374 4.55 8.32 13.92
N LYS A 375 4.07 9.56 13.99
CA LYS A 375 4.35 10.48 15.10
C LYS A 375 3.76 9.97 16.42
N LYS A 376 2.52 9.48 16.42
CA LYS A 376 1.80 9.07 17.65
C LYS A 376 2.26 7.70 18.20
N GLN A 377 2.55 6.74 17.32
CA GLN A 377 2.73 5.33 17.72
C GLN A 377 4.16 4.80 17.55
N ILE A 378 4.99 5.40 16.67
CA ILE A 378 6.29 4.83 16.27
C ILE A 378 7.46 5.72 16.68
N LEU A 379 7.30 7.03 16.62
CA LEU A 379 8.31 8.00 17.00
C LEU A 379 8.01 8.55 18.39
N ILE A 380 7.97 7.65 19.37
CA ILE A 380 7.75 7.98 20.78
C ILE A 380 9.08 8.19 21.52
N TYR A 381 9.07 9.06 22.53
CA TYR A 381 10.25 9.35 23.34
C TYR A 381 10.70 8.09 24.10
N GLY A 382 12.01 7.80 24.07
CA GLY A 382 12.60 6.59 24.69
C GLY A 382 12.73 5.38 23.78
N GLN A 383 12.29 5.45 22.51
CA GLN A 383 12.47 4.35 21.56
C GLN A 383 13.92 4.23 21.07
N HIS A 384 14.51 3.04 21.23
CA HIS A 384 15.86 2.77 20.76
C HIS A 384 15.87 2.36 19.29
N TRP A 385 16.52 3.18 18.47
CA TRP A 385 16.73 2.91 17.05
C TRP A 385 18.07 2.24 16.81
N LYS A 386 18.11 1.26 15.90
CA LYS A 386 19.39 0.73 15.42
C LYS A 386 20.16 1.84 14.68
N PRO A 387 21.49 1.92 14.81
CA PRO A 387 22.29 2.90 14.08
C PRO A 387 22.04 2.79 12.57
N GLY A 388 21.78 3.92 11.89
CA GLY A 388 21.50 3.93 10.46
C GLY A 388 20.04 3.73 10.07
N SER A 389 19.14 3.32 10.99
CA SER A 389 17.74 3.04 10.67
C SER A 389 16.95 4.29 10.29
N LEU A 390 17.16 5.40 11.01
CA LEU A 390 16.49 6.67 10.70
C LEU A 390 17.03 7.29 9.40
N GLU A 391 18.32 7.12 9.12
CA GLU A 391 18.92 7.51 7.86
C GLU A 391 18.39 6.67 6.69
N GLN A 392 18.14 5.38 6.88
CA GLN A 392 17.49 4.56 5.87
C GLN A 392 16.04 4.99 5.64
N ALA A 393 15.29 5.26 6.72
CA ALA A 393 13.93 5.78 6.62
C ALA A 393 13.88 7.15 5.92
N MET A 394 14.86 8.02 6.15
CA MET A 394 15.00 9.29 5.44
C MET A 394 15.19 9.07 3.94
N LEU A 395 16.06 8.14 3.56
CA LEU A 395 16.26 7.78 2.16
C LEU A 395 14.97 7.25 1.52
N ASP A 396 14.25 6.37 2.22
CA ASP A 396 12.99 5.80 1.74
C ASP A 396 11.90 6.89 1.60
N ALA A 397 11.79 7.82 2.56
CA ALA A 397 10.87 8.96 2.50
C ALA A 397 11.15 9.88 1.29
N LEU A 398 12.42 10.17 1.01
CA LEU A 398 12.83 10.96 -0.16
C LEU A 398 12.46 10.25 -1.46
N VAL A 399 12.80 8.97 -1.56
CA VAL A 399 12.50 8.16 -2.74
C VAL A 399 10.99 8.11 -3.01
N MET A 400 10.17 7.95 -1.97
CA MET A 400 8.71 7.83 -2.05
C MET A 400 7.96 9.18 -2.13
N ASP A 401 8.67 10.32 -2.20
CA ASP A 401 8.12 11.68 -2.24
C ASP A 401 7.30 12.09 -0.99
N ARG A 402 7.65 11.57 0.18
CA ARG A 402 6.91 11.79 1.43
C ARG A 402 7.46 13.01 2.19
N VAL A 403 7.11 14.21 1.74
CA VAL A 403 7.61 15.48 2.31
C VAL A 403 7.35 15.60 3.82
N ASP A 404 6.18 15.20 4.29
CA ASP A 404 5.85 15.33 5.72
C ASP A 404 6.60 14.33 6.60
N PHE A 405 6.97 13.17 6.07
CA PHE A 405 7.89 12.24 6.74
C PHE A 405 9.32 12.78 6.77
N VAL A 406 9.79 13.44 5.70
CA VAL A 406 11.10 14.10 5.68
C VAL A 406 11.19 15.17 6.78
N LYS A 407 10.15 16.02 6.91
CA LYS A 407 10.03 17.00 8.01
C LYS A 407 10.10 16.32 9.37
N LEU A 408 9.26 15.30 9.58
CA LEU A 408 9.19 14.56 10.84
C LEU A 408 10.54 13.94 11.22
N LEU A 409 11.23 13.30 10.27
CA LEU A 409 12.52 12.68 10.54
C LEU A 409 13.62 13.70 10.88
N ILE A 410 13.58 14.90 10.29
CA ILE A 410 14.49 16.01 10.65
C ILE A 410 14.17 16.50 12.08
N GLU A 411 12.89 16.67 12.43
CA GLU A 411 12.46 17.04 13.79
C GLU A 411 12.95 16.03 14.85
N TYR A 412 12.97 14.75 14.51
CA TYR A 412 13.42 13.66 15.38
C TYR A 412 14.93 13.39 15.34
N GLY A 413 15.72 14.26 14.70
CA GLY A 413 17.19 14.28 14.85
C GLY A 413 18.00 13.74 13.68
N VAL A 414 17.40 13.51 12.51
CA VAL A 414 18.18 13.19 11.30
C VAL A 414 18.93 14.43 10.81
N ASN A 415 20.26 14.43 10.95
CA ASN A 415 21.12 15.50 10.45
C ASN A 415 21.45 15.28 8.96
N LEU A 416 20.98 16.19 8.09
CA LEU A 416 21.19 16.09 6.64
C LEU A 416 22.66 16.18 6.21
N HIS A 417 23.54 16.86 6.95
CA HIS A 417 24.97 16.93 6.63
C HIS A 417 25.67 15.56 6.82
N ARG A 418 25.23 14.80 7.83
CA ARG A 418 25.73 13.43 8.05
C ARG A 418 25.00 12.42 7.17
N PHE A 419 23.73 12.67 6.87
CA PHE A 419 22.92 11.77 6.05
C PHE A 419 23.34 11.78 4.58
N LEU A 420 23.53 12.96 3.98
CA LEU A 420 23.71 13.05 2.52
C LEU A 420 25.15 12.74 2.13
N THR A 421 25.34 11.60 1.48
CA THR A 421 26.62 11.14 0.94
C THR A 421 26.52 10.97 -0.58
N ILE A 422 27.68 10.97 -1.26
CA ILE A 422 27.74 10.76 -2.73
C ILE A 422 26.93 9.53 -3.18
N PRO A 423 27.09 8.33 -2.56
CA PRO A 423 26.32 7.16 -2.96
C PRO A 423 24.80 7.31 -2.79
N ARG A 424 24.34 7.99 -1.73
CA ARG A 424 22.92 8.21 -1.46
C ARG A 424 22.30 9.19 -2.46
N LEU A 425 23.00 10.28 -2.78
CA LEU A 425 22.51 11.22 -3.78
C LEU A 425 22.43 10.57 -5.18
N GLU A 426 23.41 9.75 -5.55
CA GLU A 426 23.32 8.97 -6.79
C GLU A 426 22.18 7.96 -6.78
N GLU A 427 21.93 7.30 -5.65
CA GLU A 427 20.78 6.42 -5.50
C GLU A 427 19.46 7.18 -5.72
N LEU A 428 19.36 8.41 -5.19
CA LEU A 428 18.20 9.28 -5.37
C LEU A 428 17.98 9.68 -6.84
N TYR A 429 19.03 9.98 -7.61
CA TYR A 429 18.92 10.25 -9.06
C TYR A 429 18.57 9.02 -9.91
N ASN A 430 18.90 7.82 -9.41
CA ASN A 430 18.66 6.56 -10.12
C ASN A 430 17.43 5.80 -9.60
N THR A 431 16.56 6.45 -8.82
CA THR A 431 15.33 5.81 -8.38
C THR A 431 14.42 5.50 -9.56
N LYS A 432 13.78 4.34 -9.53
CA LYS A 432 12.77 3.90 -10.51
C LYS A 432 11.34 4.31 -10.09
N GLN A 433 11.21 5.02 -8.98
CA GLN A 433 9.93 5.35 -8.35
C GLN A 433 9.67 6.86 -8.45
N GLY A 434 8.45 7.23 -8.84
CA GLY A 434 8.04 8.62 -9.10
C GLY A 434 7.73 8.88 -10.58
N PRO A 435 7.55 10.15 -10.99
CA PRO A 435 7.36 10.51 -12.39
C PRO A 435 8.55 10.00 -13.23
N THR A 436 8.27 9.60 -14.48
CA THR A 436 9.28 9.01 -15.37
C THR A 436 10.45 9.96 -15.55
N ASN A 437 11.65 9.56 -15.13
CA ASN A 437 12.91 10.30 -15.32
C ASN A 437 13.38 10.33 -16.79
N MET A 438 12.49 10.08 -17.75
CA MET A 438 12.81 10.05 -19.18
C MET A 438 13.49 11.35 -19.61
N LEU A 439 12.99 12.50 -19.16
CA LEU A 439 13.61 13.79 -19.45
C LEU A 439 15.05 13.88 -18.96
N LEU A 440 15.35 13.43 -17.73
CA LEU A 440 16.71 13.44 -17.20
C LEU A 440 17.64 12.52 -18.01
N HIS A 441 17.17 11.32 -18.38
CA HIS A 441 17.94 10.42 -19.24
C HIS A 441 18.20 11.00 -20.63
N HIS A 442 17.22 11.68 -21.22
CA HIS A 442 17.38 12.41 -22.48
C HIS A 442 18.43 13.52 -22.36
N LEU A 443 18.34 14.36 -21.34
CA LEU A 443 19.33 15.41 -21.08
C LEU A 443 20.75 14.86 -20.90
N VAL A 444 20.91 13.77 -20.13
CA VAL A 444 22.23 13.13 -19.94
C VAL A 444 22.79 12.62 -21.27
N ARG A 445 21.95 12.03 -22.13
CA ARG A 445 22.36 11.56 -23.46
C ARG A 445 22.85 12.72 -24.32
N ASP A 446 22.06 13.79 -24.41
CA ASP A 446 22.31 14.89 -25.33
C ASP A 446 23.59 15.64 -24.93
N VAL A 447 23.76 15.90 -23.63
CA VAL A 447 24.97 16.57 -23.12
C VAL A 447 26.23 15.72 -23.33
N LYS A 448 26.14 14.39 -23.23
CA LYS A 448 27.28 13.51 -23.48
C LYS A 448 27.69 13.45 -24.94
N GLN A 449 26.74 13.47 -25.87
CA GLN A 449 27.03 13.53 -27.31
C GLN A 449 27.78 14.81 -27.65
N VAL A 450 27.35 15.95 -27.10
CA VAL A 450 28.01 17.24 -27.31
C VAL A 450 29.39 17.30 -26.67
N THR A 451 29.56 16.78 -25.45
CA THR A 451 30.82 16.87 -24.70
C THR A 451 31.90 15.92 -25.22
N TYR A 452 31.51 14.76 -25.75
CA TYR A 452 32.43 13.71 -26.22
C TYR A 452 32.06 13.28 -27.66
N PRO A 453 32.42 14.05 -28.70
CA PRO A 453 32.00 13.77 -30.08
C PRO A 453 32.54 12.45 -30.66
N ASN A 454 33.59 11.86 -30.05
CA ASN A 454 34.13 10.56 -30.42
C ASN A 454 33.42 9.37 -29.72
N PHE A 455 32.33 9.61 -28.97
CA PHE A 455 31.53 8.54 -28.38
C PHE A 455 30.71 7.81 -29.45
N SER A 456 30.90 6.49 -29.58
CA SER A 456 30.20 5.67 -30.58
C SER A 456 28.68 5.70 -30.39
N TRP A 457 27.93 5.70 -31.51
CA TRP A 457 26.47 5.56 -31.55
C TRP A 457 25.96 4.37 -30.73
N GLN A 458 26.69 3.24 -30.70
CA GLN A 458 26.34 2.10 -29.83
C GLN A 458 26.26 2.49 -28.35
N THR A 459 27.11 3.39 -27.87
CA THR A 459 27.17 3.80 -26.45
C THR A 459 26.13 4.88 -26.13
N SER A 460 25.73 5.70 -27.11
CA SER A 460 24.57 6.61 -26.98
C SER A 460 23.26 5.84 -26.80
N ILE A 461 23.12 4.67 -27.44
CA ILE A 461 22.00 3.76 -27.20
C ILE A 461 22.11 3.17 -25.78
N VAL A 462 23.31 2.77 -25.31
CA VAL A 462 23.59 2.27 -23.93
C VAL A 462 23.01 3.18 -22.84
N ILE A 463 23.05 4.51 -22.99
CA ILE A 463 22.53 5.48 -22.01
C ILE A 463 21.00 5.46 -21.91
N LEU A 464 20.32 5.13 -23.00
CA LEU A 464 18.86 4.96 -23.06
C LEU A 464 18.41 3.55 -22.63
N PHE A 465 19.33 2.59 -22.46
CA PHE A 465 18.94 1.27 -21.97
C PHE A 465 18.56 1.32 -20.48
N PRO A 466 17.59 0.50 -20.03
CA PRO A 466 17.11 0.45 -18.64
C PRO A 466 18.13 0.05 -17.55
N GLY A 467 19.43 -0.03 -17.88
CA GLY A 467 20.52 -0.43 -17.00
C GLY A 467 21.64 0.61 -16.83
N TYR A 468 21.59 1.75 -17.53
CA TYR A 468 22.58 2.82 -17.33
C TYR A 468 22.35 3.52 -15.99
N LYS A 469 23.43 3.65 -15.19
CA LYS A 469 23.39 4.35 -13.90
C LYS A 469 23.95 5.77 -14.07
N ILE A 470 23.09 6.77 -13.88
CA ILE A 470 23.44 8.19 -13.91
C ILE A 470 24.43 8.48 -12.77
N THR A 471 25.54 9.13 -13.10
CA THR A 471 26.56 9.55 -12.11
C THR A 471 26.41 11.01 -11.73
N LEU A 472 26.94 11.45 -10.58
CA LEU A 472 26.93 12.88 -10.24
C LEU A 472 27.74 13.74 -11.23
N ILE A 473 28.71 13.16 -11.93
CA ILE A 473 29.44 13.86 -12.99
C ILE A 473 28.49 14.13 -14.17
N ASP A 474 27.65 13.16 -14.54
CA ASP A 474 26.62 13.33 -15.57
C ASP A 474 25.62 14.42 -15.18
N ILE A 475 25.17 14.40 -13.92
CA ILE A 475 24.31 15.45 -13.35
C ILE A 475 24.99 16.83 -13.42
N GLY A 476 26.28 16.91 -13.10
CA GLY A 476 27.04 18.15 -13.19
C GLY A 476 27.06 18.75 -14.60
N LEU A 477 27.24 17.90 -15.61
CA LEU A 477 27.20 18.32 -17.01
C LEU A 477 25.79 18.79 -17.42
N VAL A 478 24.74 18.09 -16.98
CA VAL A 478 23.34 18.50 -17.22
C VAL A 478 23.05 19.86 -16.58
N ILE A 479 23.50 20.10 -15.35
CA ILE A 479 23.32 21.39 -14.68
C ILE A 479 24.04 22.51 -15.45
N GLU A 480 25.28 22.26 -15.90
CA GLU A 480 26.04 23.22 -16.71
C GLU A 480 25.33 23.56 -18.02
N TYR A 481 24.78 22.55 -18.70
CA TYR A 481 24.01 22.71 -19.92
C TYR A 481 22.73 23.53 -19.70
N LEU A 482 21.92 23.18 -18.68
CA LEU A 482 20.63 23.84 -18.40
C LEU A 482 20.78 25.28 -17.88
N ILE A 483 21.78 25.54 -17.04
CA ILE A 483 22.05 26.91 -16.56
C ILE A 483 22.66 27.74 -17.68
N GLY A 484 23.61 27.17 -18.43
CA GLY A 484 24.33 27.82 -19.51
C GLY A 484 25.33 28.89 -19.04
N GLY A 485 25.90 29.61 -20.01
CA GLY A 485 26.91 30.64 -19.75
C GLY A 485 28.25 30.07 -19.28
N ALA A 486 28.98 30.80 -18.43
CA ALA A 486 30.26 30.38 -17.86
C ALA A 486 30.12 29.59 -16.54
N TYR A 487 28.90 29.12 -16.21
CA TYR A 487 28.67 28.37 -14.98
C TYR A 487 29.41 27.03 -14.99
N ARG A 488 29.97 26.65 -13.83
CA ARG A 488 30.64 25.37 -13.64
C ARG A 488 30.19 24.70 -12.36
N SER A 489 29.59 23.52 -12.52
CA SER A 489 29.08 22.70 -11.43
C SER A 489 30.21 22.22 -10.50
N SER A 490 29.90 22.11 -9.21
CA SER A 490 30.79 21.51 -8.22
C SER A 490 31.16 20.06 -8.60
N TYR A 491 30.26 19.32 -9.23
CA TYR A 491 30.45 17.92 -9.61
C TYR A 491 31.44 17.71 -10.76
N THR A 492 31.71 18.74 -11.59
CA THR A 492 32.66 18.65 -12.71
C THR A 492 34.05 19.21 -12.37
N ARG A 493 34.23 19.77 -11.17
CA ARG A 493 35.52 20.30 -10.72
C ARG A 493 36.53 19.17 -10.51
N LYS A 494 37.81 19.48 -10.72
CA LYS A 494 38.92 18.51 -10.60
C LYS A 494 38.94 17.83 -9.22
N ASN A 495 38.74 18.61 -8.15
CA ASN A 495 38.75 18.10 -6.78
C ASN A 495 37.65 17.07 -6.54
N PHE A 496 36.42 17.36 -6.97
CA PHE A 496 35.29 16.44 -6.83
C PHE A 496 35.50 15.17 -7.67
N ARG A 497 35.97 15.30 -8.92
CA ARG A 497 36.28 14.14 -9.77
C ARG A 497 37.34 13.22 -9.15
N ALA A 498 38.37 13.80 -8.53
CA ALA A 498 39.40 13.02 -7.83
C ALA A 498 38.81 12.27 -6.63
N LEU A 499 38.00 12.94 -5.80
CA LEU A 499 37.28 12.34 -4.68
C LEU A 499 36.37 11.18 -5.14
N TYR A 500 35.51 11.46 -6.13
CA TYR A 500 34.56 10.52 -6.71
C TYR A 500 35.25 9.26 -7.26
N ASN A 501 36.32 9.43 -8.05
CA ASN A 501 37.08 8.31 -8.60
C ASN A 501 37.76 7.47 -7.51
N ASN A 502 38.26 8.11 -6.45
CA ASN A 502 38.86 7.42 -5.31
C ASN A 502 37.83 6.55 -4.56
N LEU A 503 36.62 7.07 -4.33
CA LEU A 503 35.52 6.32 -3.70
C LEU A 503 35.18 5.04 -4.47
N TYR A 504 34.95 5.17 -5.77
CA TYR A 504 34.57 4.04 -6.61
C TYR A 504 35.73 3.07 -6.88
N ARG A 505 36.99 3.54 -6.87
CA ARG A 505 38.18 2.69 -6.94
C ARG A 505 38.34 1.86 -5.67
N LYS A 506 38.06 2.43 -4.48
CA LYS A 506 38.04 1.69 -3.21
C LYS A 506 36.93 0.64 -3.18
N ARG A 507 35.72 0.99 -3.65
CA ARG A 507 34.56 0.07 -3.71
C ARG A 507 34.81 -1.15 -4.62
N LYS A 508 35.50 -0.96 -5.76
CA LYS A 508 35.95 -2.06 -6.63
C LYS A 508 37.02 -2.95 -5.98
N ARG A 509 37.83 -2.41 -5.06
CA ARG A 509 38.84 -3.18 -4.31
C ARG A 509 38.20 -3.97 -3.17
N THR A 510 37.33 -3.37 -2.36
CA THR A 510 36.61 -4.08 -1.29
C THR A 510 35.66 -5.17 -1.84
N GLY A 511 34.98 -4.92 -2.97
CA GLY A 511 34.17 -5.94 -3.64
C GLY A 511 34.97 -7.12 -4.24
N LYS A 512 36.25 -6.92 -4.61
CA LYS A 512 37.14 -8.00 -5.02
C LYS A 512 37.70 -8.79 -3.84
N VAL A 513 37.94 -8.13 -2.70
CA VAL A 513 38.48 -8.75 -1.49
C VAL A 513 37.47 -9.70 -0.84
N MET A 514 36.16 -9.43 -0.94
CA MET A 514 35.12 -10.35 -0.46
C MET A 514 35.02 -11.65 -1.27
N ASN A 515 35.46 -11.65 -2.53
CA ASN A 515 35.58 -12.86 -3.37
C ASN A 515 36.92 -13.60 -3.22
N LEU A 516 37.87 -13.04 -2.47
CA LEU A 516 39.23 -13.60 -2.31
C LEU A 516 39.48 -14.24 -0.93
N PHE A 517 38.58 -14.10 0.04
CA PHE A 517 38.68 -14.80 1.32
C PHE A 517 38.25 -16.29 1.28
N ALA A 518 38.09 -16.86 0.08
CA ALA A 518 37.83 -18.29 -0.12
C ALA A 518 39.07 -19.10 -0.58
N LYS A 519 40.30 -18.55 -0.56
CA LYS A 519 41.51 -19.34 -0.83
C LYS A 519 42.75 -18.84 -0.08
N GLU A 520 43.53 -19.81 0.37
CA GLU A 520 44.54 -19.77 1.44
C GLU A 520 45.82 -18.94 1.22
N LYS A 521 46.41 -18.61 2.39
CA LYS A 521 47.81 -18.37 2.79
C LYS A 521 48.94 -18.59 1.77
N SER A 522 49.87 -17.62 1.69
CA SER A 522 51.35 -17.78 1.84
C SER A 522 52.08 -16.42 1.72
N VAL A 523 52.78 -15.95 2.78
CA VAL A 523 54.25 -15.87 3.02
C VAL A 523 55.05 -14.79 2.23
N ALA A 524 55.55 -13.78 2.99
CA ALA A 524 56.79 -12.94 2.89
C ALA A 524 57.06 -12.09 1.60
N LEU A 525 57.82 -10.98 1.54
CA LEU A 525 58.81 -10.30 2.42
C LEU A 525 59.03 -8.83 1.92
N HIS A 526 59.30 -7.90 2.85
CA HIS A 526 60.00 -6.59 2.80
C HIS A 526 60.13 -5.70 1.52
N LYS A 527 59.81 -4.39 1.68
CA LYS A 527 60.81 -3.31 1.90
C LYS A 527 60.16 -1.94 2.17
N SER A 528 60.72 -1.22 3.15
CA SER A 528 60.36 0.13 3.55
C SER A 528 61.20 1.18 2.82
N ARG A 529 60.62 2.36 2.53
CA ARG A 529 61.37 3.64 2.52
C ARG A 529 60.45 4.88 2.61
N LYS A 530 60.59 5.54 3.78
CA LYS A 530 60.40 6.95 4.19
C LYS A 530 59.60 7.96 3.34
N LYS A 531 58.48 8.40 3.95
CA LYS A 531 58.05 9.78 4.29
C LYS A 531 58.65 10.98 3.54
N SER A 532 57.76 11.76 2.93
CA SER A 532 57.74 13.23 3.02
C SER A 532 56.32 13.70 3.35
N LYS A 533 56.25 14.67 4.27
CA LYS A 533 55.06 15.25 4.91
C LYS A 533 54.12 15.91 3.90
N GLU A 534 52.82 15.61 3.99
CA GLU A 534 51.74 16.59 3.82
C GLU A 534 50.42 16.04 4.41
N GLN A 535 49.93 16.76 5.41
CA GLN A 535 48.58 16.83 5.98
C GLN A 535 47.76 15.54 6.21
N ASN A 536 47.46 15.30 7.49
CA ASN A 536 46.52 14.31 8.00
C ASN A 536 45.15 14.40 7.29
N LEU A 537 44.85 13.44 6.43
CA LEU A 537 43.49 13.10 5.98
C LEU A 537 43.20 11.67 6.45
N SER A 538 42.92 11.55 7.74
CA SER A 538 42.34 10.35 8.35
C SER A 538 40.82 10.51 8.46
N GLU A 539 40.18 11.04 7.41
CA GLU A 539 38.73 11.01 7.28
C GLU A 539 38.34 9.83 6.40
N ASP A 540 37.48 8.99 6.95
CA ASP A 540 36.84 7.90 6.23
C ASP A 540 36.16 8.49 4.96
N PRO A 541 36.52 8.07 3.74
CA PRO A 541 35.91 8.60 2.52
C PRO A 541 34.40 8.39 2.46
N GLU A 542 33.85 7.42 3.19
CA GLU A 542 32.40 7.22 3.33
C GLU A 542 31.71 8.37 4.08
N ALA A 543 32.47 9.18 4.82
CA ALA A 543 32.03 10.38 5.52
C ALA A 543 32.19 11.68 4.72
N ALA A 544 32.58 11.61 3.43
CA ALA A 544 32.62 12.79 2.56
C ALA A 544 31.18 13.26 2.26
N GLY A 545 30.63 14.03 3.19
CA GLY A 545 29.33 14.69 3.08
C GLY A 545 29.39 15.90 2.16
N PHE A 546 28.21 16.44 1.85
CA PHE A 546 28.09 17.69 1.09
C PHE A 546 28.20 18.90 2.02
N THR A 547 28.84 19.96 1.55
CA THR A 547 28.92 21.24 2.28
C THR A 547 27.53 21.84 2.47
N TYR A 548 26.67 21.75 1.43
CA TYR A 548 25.32 22.32 1.42
C TYR A 548 24.28 21.27 1.02
N PRO A 549 23.96 20.30 1.89
CA PRO A 549 23.12 19.16 1.54
C PRO A 549 21.70 19.54 1.11
N TYR A 550 21.15 20.63 1.66
CA TYR A 550 19.85 21.17 1.25
C TYR A 550 19.88 21.68 -0.20
N ASN A 551 21.00 22.23 -0.66
CA ASN A 551 21.14 22.74 -2.03
C ASN A 551 21.20 21.58 -3.02
N ASP A 552 21.99 20.54 -2.71
CA ASP A 552 22.10 19.35 -3.55
C ASP A 552 20.77 18.58 -3.62
N LEU A 553 20.04 18.48 -2.50
CA LEU A 553 18.70 17.88 -2.46
C LEU A 553 17.63 18.73 -3.16
N LEU A 554 17.72 20.06 -3.10
CA LEU A 554 16.86 20.94 -3.89
C LEU A 554 17.05 20.71 -5.39
N VAL A 555 18.31 20.69 -5.86
CA VAL A 555 18.61 20.45 -7.27
C VAL A 555 18.14 19.06 -7.71
N TRP A 556 18.32 18.05 -6.86
CA TRP A 556 17.72 16.72 -7.10
C TRP A 556 16.19 16.79 -7.23
N ALA A 557 15.50 17.43 -6.29
CA ALA A 557 14.05 17.54 -6.33
C ALA A 557 13.55 18.29 -7.58
N VAL A 558 14.26 19.33 -8.02
CA VAL A 558 13.96 20.09 -9.24
C VAL A 558 14.12 19.23 -10.49
N LEU A 559 15.29 18.60 -10.67
CA LEU A 559 15.61 17.76 -11.84
C LEU A 559 14.70 16.52 -11.94
N MET A 560 14.19 16.04 -10.80
CA MET A 560 13.30 14.88 -10.72
C MET A 560 11.80 15.27 -10.70
N LYS A 561 11.46 16.53 -11.00
CA LYS A 561 10.09 17.08 -11.04
C LYS A 561 9.28 16.93 -9.73
N ARG A 562 9.92 17.00 -8.57
CA ARG A 562 9.28 16.85 -7.25
C ARG A 562 9.01 18.22 -6.62
N GLN A 563 7.95 18.90 -7.06
CA GLN A 563 7.69 20.30 -6.68
C GLN A 563 7.52 20.50 -5.16
N LYS A 564 6.70 19.68 -4.48
CA LYS A 564 6.48 19.82 -3.03
C LYS A 564 7.78 19.64 -2.24
N MET A 565 8.61 18.69 -2.66
CA MET A 565 9.91 18.41 -2.07
C MET A 565 10.91 19.56 -2.33
N ALA A 566 10.92 20.10 -3.55
CA ALA A 566 11.76 21.25 -3.91
C ALA A 566 11.39 22.49 -3.07
N MET A 567 10.10 22.76 -2.89
CA MET A 567 9.62 23.85 -2.04
C MET A 567 10.07 23.69 -0.58
N PHE A 568 10.01 22.45 -0.06
CA PHE A 568 10.51 22.16 1.29
C PHE A 568 12.01 22.45 1.43
N PHE A 569 12.84 21.95 0.52
CA PHE A 569 14.29 22.18 0.59
C PHE A 569 14.69 23.63 0.34
N TRP A 570 13.92 24.37 -0.46
CA TRP A 570 14.13 25.81 -0.65
C TRP A 570 14.00 26.60 0.66
N GLN A 571 13.01 26.26 1.48
CA GLN A 571 12.77 26.92 2.79
C GLN A 571 13.88 26.66 3.82
N HIS A 572 14.74 25.66 3.60
CA HIS A 572 15.73 25.21 4.58
C HIS A 572 17.17 25.42 4.08
N GLY A 573 18.09 25.71 4.99
CA GLY A 573 19.48 26.02 4.68
C GLY A 573 19.69 27.46 4.19
N GLU A 574 20.92 27.77 3.78
CA GLU A 574 21.36 29.13 3.43
C GLU A 574 20.93 29.56 2.01
N GLU A 575 21.09 30.84 1.69
CA GLU A 575 20.96 31.39 0.33
C GLU A 575 19.60 31.17 -0.36
N ALA A 576 18.50 31.37 0.37
CA ALA A 576 17.13 31.15 -0.13
C ALA A 576 16.79 31.91 -1.45
N THR A 577 17.27 33.15 -1.62
CA THR A 577 17.07 33.92 -2.86
C THR A 577 17.77 33.25 -4.05
N VAL A 578 19.03 32.84 -3.89
CA VAL A 578 19.82 32.19 -4.94
C VAL A 578 19.21 30.83 -5.31
N LYS A 579 18.82 30.04 -4.31
CA LYS A 579 18.12 28.76 -4.50
C LYS A 579 16.84 28.92 -5.34
N ALA A 580 16.02 29.94 -5.06
CA ALA A 580 14.81 30.21 -5.84
C ALA A 580 15.13 30.55 -7.29
N VAL A 581 16.15 31.40 -7.53
CA VAL A 581 16.58 31.76 -8.90
C VAL A 581 17.11 30.55 -9.66
N ILE A 582 17.94 29.71 -9.01
CA ILE A 582 18.47 28.48 -9.61
C ILE A 582 17.32 27.52 -9.97
N ALA A 583 16.40 27.25 -9.05
CA ALA A 583 15.24 26.40 -9.30
C ALA A 583 14.37 26.95 -10.44
N CYS A 584 14.11 28.26 -10.46
CA CYS A 584 13.38 28.94 -11.53
C CYS A 584 14.04 28.76 -12.90
N LYS A 585 15.37 28.98 -12.98
CA LYS A 585 16.16 28.83 -14.21
C LYS A 585 16.19 27.39 -14.69
N LEU A 586 16.43 26.42 -13.81
CA LEU A 586 16.44 25.00 -14.14
C LEU A 586 15.08 24.53 -14.66
N TYR A 587 13.98 24.86 -13.98
CA TYR A 587 12.64 24.52 -14.46
C TYR A 587 12.31 25.14 -15.81
N ARG A 588 12.70 26.41 -16.03
CA ARG A 588 12.50 27.10 -17.31
C ARG A 588 13.28 26.44 -18.45
N ALA A 589 14.54 26.07 -18.20
CA ALA A 589 15.38 25.39 -19.18
C ALA A 589 14.84 23.99 -19.48
N MET A 590 14.48 23.21 -18.45
CA MET A 590 13.86 21.89 -18.63
C MET A 590 12.53 21.96 -19.39
N ALA A 591 11.73 23.00 -19.18
CA ALA A 591 10.48 23.20 -19.93
C ALA A 591 10.72 23.47 -21.42
N HIS A 592 11.83 24.14 -21.76
CA HIS A 592 12.26 24.35 -23.14
C HIS A 592 12.68 23.04 -23.79
N GLU A 593 13.57 22.29 -23.14
CA GLU A 593 14.07 21.00 -23.61
C GLU A 593 12.95 19.96 -23.77
N ALA A 594 11.98 19.93 -22.84
CA ALA A 594 10.80 19.07 -22.93
C ALA A 594 9.94 19.39 -24.17
N LYS A 595 9.81 20.69 -24.50
CA LYS A 595 9.07 21.14 -25.68
C LYS A 595 9.79 20.79 -26.98
N GLU A 596 11.10 20.97 -27.04
CA GLU A 596 11.90 20.66 -28.24
C GLU A 596 12.00 19.15 -28.52
N SER A 597 11.97 18.34 -27.46
CA SER A 597 12.03 16.88 -27.56
C SER A 597 10.68 16.21 -27.91
N ASN A 598 9.61 16.97 -28.19
CA ASN A 598 8.23 16.47 -28.35
C ASN A 598 7.78 15.52 -27.22
N MET A 599 8.24 15.78 -25.99
CA MET A 599 7.81 15.03 -24.82
C MET A 599 6.46 15.58 -24.37
N VAL A 600 5.45 14.70 -24.21
CA VAL A 600 4.09 14.93 -23.68
C VAL A 600 3.78 16.40 -23.33
N ASP A 601 2.97 17.08 -24.13
CA ASP A 601 2.73 18.54 -24.09
C ASP A 601 2.44 19.10 -22.67
N ASP A 602 1.75 18.34 -21.82
CA ASP A 602 1.42 18.71 -20.44
C ASP A 602 2.67 18.95 -19.56
N ALA A 603 3.78 18.24 -19.80
CA ALA A 603 4.97 18.32 -18.95
C ALA A 603 5.72 19.65 -19.08
N SER A 604 5.73 20.28 -20.26
CA SER A 604 6.37 21.59 -20.47
C SER A 604 5.61 22.69 -19.73
N GLU A 605 4.28 22.64 -19.76
CA GLU A 605 3.43 23.63 -19.10
C GLU A 605 3.52 23.55 -17.57
N GLU A 606 3.51 22.33 -17.00
CA GLU A 606 3.78 22.11 -15.57
C GLU A 606 5.11 22.75 -15.12
N LEU A 607 6.18 22.48 -15.86
CA LEU A 607 7.52 22.99 -15.53
C LEU A 607 7.58 24.52 -15.63
N LYS A 608 6.89 25.12 -16.61
CA LYS A 608 6.74 26.59 -16.68
C LYS A 608 6.00 27.14 -15.46
N ASN A 609 4.96 26.45 -15.00
CA ASN A 609 4.24 26.87 -13.81
C ASN A 609 5.13 26.81 -12.55
N TYR A 610 5.90 25.74 -12.38
CA TYR A 610 6.87 25.63 -11.27
C TYR A 610 7.95 26.71 -11.34
N SER A 611 8.46 27.01 -12.54
CA SER A 611 9.40 28.11 -12.77
C SER A 611 8.81 29.47 -12.32
N LYS A 612 7.56 29.76 -12.70
CA LYS A 612 6.87 31.00 -12.28
C LYS A 612 6.74 31.10 -10.76
N GLN A 613 6.39 30.00 -10.08
CA GLN A 613 6.29 29.98 -8.62
C GLN A 613 7.63 30.33 -7.96
N PHE A 614 8.72 29.68 -8.36
CA PHE A 614 10.05 29.99 -7.81
C PHE A 614 10.54 31.39 -8.19
N GLY A 615 10.19 31.89 -9.38
CA GLY A 615 10.46 33.27 -9.78
C GLY A 615 9.77 34.29 -8.87
N GLN A 616 8.49 34.05 -8.52
CA GLN A 616 7.76 34.91 -7.60
C GLN A 616 8.38 34.89 -6.20
N LEU A 617 8.77 33.71 -5.69
CA LEU A 617 9.42 33.61 -4.38
C LEU A 617 10.73 34.40 -4.32
N ALA A 618 11.54 34.37 -5.38
CA ALA A 618 12.77 35.15 -5.46
C ALA A 618 12.48 36.67 -5.41
N LEU A 619 11.45 37.12 -6.12
CA LEU A 619 11.01 38.52 -6.12
C LEU A 619 10.50 38.95 -4.75
N ASP A 620 9.63 38.15 -4.13
CA ASP A 620 9.06 38.44 -2.81
C ASP A 620 10.15 38.54 -1.73
N MET A 621 11.17 37.67 -1.79
CA MET A 621 12.32 37.72 -0.88
C MET A 621 13.16 38.97 -1.09
N LEU A 622 13.44 39.32 -2.35
CA LEU A 622 14.21 40.52 -2.69
C LEU A 622 13.46 41.80 -2.29
N GLU A 623 12.16 41.86 -2.53
CA GLU A 623 11.32 43.01 -2.14
C GLU A 623 11.30 43.19 -0.63
N LYS A 624 11.17 42.09 0.14
CA LYS A 624 11.27 42.14 1.61
C LYS A 624 12.64 42.61 2.08
N ALA A 625 13.72 42.10 1.49
CA ALA A 625 15.09 42.52 1.82
C ALA A 625 15.30 44.01 1.51
N PHE A 626 14.82 44.47 0.35
CA PHE A 626 14.90 45.86 -0.08
C PHE A 626 14.11 46.80 0.84
N LYS A 627 12.90 46.42 1.25
CA LYS A 627 12.09 47.17 2.22
C LYS A 627 12.74 47.29 3.59
N GLN A 628 13.52 46.28 4.01
CA GLN A 628 14.23 46.31 5.29
C GLN A 628 15.52 47.14 5.23
N ASN A 629 16.34 46.95 4.20
CA ASN A 629 17.58 47.68 4.02
C ASN A 629 18.02 47.64 2.55
N GLU A 630 17.75 48.72 1.84
CA GLU A 630 18.08 48.89 0.43
C GLU A 630 19.58 48.68 0.14
N GLN A 631 20.48 49.27 0.93
CA GLN A 631 21.92 49.17 0.68
C GLN A 631 22.45 47.73 0.84
N MET A 632 21.96 47.00 1.86
CA MET A 632 22.34 45.59 2.05
C MET A 632 21.69 44.68 1.01
N ALA A 633 20.45 44.97 0.58
CA ALA A 633 19.79 44.23 -0.50
C ALA A 633 20.54 44.38 -1.83
N MET A 634 21.06 45.56 -2.14
CA MET A 634 21.89 45.79 -3.33
C MET A 634 23.24 45.05 -3.24
N LYS A 635 23.86 44.99 -2.06
CA LYS A 635 25.06 44.17 -1.85
C LYS A 635 24.78 42.67 -2.03
N MET A 636 23.63 42.19 -1.57
CA MET A 636 23.23 40.79 -1.73
C MET A 636 23.14 40.35 -3.21
N LEU A 637 22.80 41.25 -4.13
CA LEU A 637 22.72 40.96 -5.57
C LEU A 637 24.09 40.87 -6.25
N THR A 638 25.16 41.31 -5.59
CA THR A 638 26.52 41.41 -6.13
C THR A 638 27.53 40.56 -5.37
N TYR A 639 27.05 39.73 -4.44
CA TYR A 639 27.84 38.83 -3.62
C TYR A 639 28.42 37.65 -4.42
#